data_AF-A0A351I4I5-F1
#
_entry.id   AF-A0A351I4I5-F1
#
_cell.length_a   1.000
_cell.length_b   1.000
_cell.length_c   1.000
_cell.angle_alpha   90.00
_cell.angle_beta   90.00
_cell.angle_gamma   90.00
#
_symmetry.space_group_name_H-M   'P 1'
#
loop_
_entity.id
_entity.type
_entity.pdbx_description
1 polymer ?
#
loop_
_entity_poly.entity_id
_entity_poly.type
_entity_poly.pdbx_seq_one_letter_code
_entity_poly.pdbx_strand_id
1 'polypeptide(L)'
;MNAARRWLLVVCHFVCPLLFFTNLTRNPYVTQIALLHAGAALALAAWAWTESGRDEGWRLPRVPVALPLALFAAAWALSWLRGYFGHAQFYRPAIAAEGARSAVFLLVVCVGTFVVAAAVAADDDAGSDVSLGAWIAFALVWGLLWTAFPQARARLAARPEDFRALAWDPYGALLWALGLAGAGWLTRRGRAADFLHLAFCAGFLASAYGVLQYFNWECVWPSALNPYGGRCVSTFGNPNFLSSYNVVLMPMALALAIEERRPARRWAYAGLFLTLEAALLATLTRSSWLGAVVGCATLSLSPRLRDRAREQPRPLGLLVGAAAAMALLWPASALSTGYTPTVVGRLTEVSTFLARDGSYSPLHQRVLIWACAWLMGSEAPLLGKGGGLFELFYPFYQGHLIHEIPFFRGMRTHANNAHNEILEIFSQTGLLGLGAFVAFWVVFFWAVRRWSAGRPGRDPLWAGAASGCAGMLADNMLNVSLHFAVPAFMFWWTAGTVMGRGARQAPERLVWKAPAVLRRAAAAALVLAALAAAWLQVRFWNREAWYFAGFKLVRQNNLSAGIHALERSRSWGPREVNALYELGNAYARAARPNDAAEAYRAALDANAGYDEIFFNLATVYGGRLGRPEQALPLYETAWAINPLSADLLNGLSAAYLGDPGRHAADALALLLEGVKIFPDNPNHWNNLGYVFTLGRRWDEAQAAYEKALAISPDLALAERNLAALPGQSGRPRAPILDVLSDLRTLDAAVARRDFSERTLSLAASVARRAPTAAKARFINGSLLLLRGRAAEAIPELEAAARKEGGRAAGRVNLGKAYAALGRVAEAEKQFRLALGVEPGNASAQQALRELGPTR
;
A
#
# COMPACT_ATOMS: atom_id res chain seq x y z
N MET A 1 -18.24 29.56 20.43
CA MET A 1 -17.75 29.26 19.07
C MET A 1 -18.81 29.64 18.04
N ASN A 2 -18.44 30.19 16.87
CA ASN A 2 -19.41 30.55 15.83
C ASN A 2 -20.06 29.30 15.16
N ALA A 3 -21.20 29.49 14.50
CA ALA A 3 -21.96 28.39 13.91
C ALA A 3 -21.22 27.70 12.74
N ALA A 4 -20.57 28.47 11.86
CA ALA A 4 -19.87 27.94 10.70
C ALA A 4 -18.73 26.99 11.09
N ARG A 5 -17.83 27.43 11.98
CA ARG A 5 -16.72 26.62 12.51
C ARG A 5 -17.24 25.35 13.18
N ARG A 6 -18.34 25.44 13.94
CA ARG A 6 -18.94 24.27 14.60
C ARG A 6 -19.37 23.21 13.59
N TRP A 7 -20.13 23.60 12.56
CA TRP A 7 -20.62 22.66 11.56
C TRP A 7 -19.48 22.02 10.75
N LEU A 8 -18.44 22.78 10.42
CA LEU A 8 -17.25 22.25 9.77
C LEU A 8 -16.54 21.19 10.64
N LEU A 9 -16.44 21.44 11.95
CA LEU A 9 -15.88 20.46 12.89
C LEU A 9 -16.78 19.23 13.09
N VAL A 10 -18.10 19.39 13.00
CA VAL A 10 -19.03 18.24 12.95
C VAL A 10 -18.76 17.39 11.72
N VAL A 11 -18.59 17.98 10.55
CA VAL A 11 -18.22 17.25 9.33
C VAL A 11 -16.90 16.48 9.51
N CYS A 12 -15.87 17.11 10.07
CA CYS A 12 -14.58 16.47 10.30
C CYS A 12 -14.64 15.29 11.29
N HIS A 13 -15.35 15.42 12.41
CA HIS A 13 -15.38 14.40 13.47
C HIS A 13 -16.45 13.32 13.27
N PHE A 14 -17.50 13.61 12.50
CA PHE A 14 -18.64 12.70 12.32
C PHE A 14 -18.73 12.17 10.90
N VAL A 15 -18.86 13.05 9.91
CA VAL A 15 -19.10 12.62 8.52
C VAL A 15 -17.86 11.92 7.95
N CYS A 16 -16.67 12.49 8.12
CA CYS A 16 -15.45 11.95 7.54
C CYS A 16 -15.14 10.51 8.00
N PRO A 17 -15.08 10.17 9.31
CA PRO A 17 -14.85 8.79 9.74
C PRO A 17 -16.05 7.85 9.46
N LEU A 18 -17.24 8.39 9.14
CA LEU A 18 -18.47 7.64 8.92
C LEU A 18 -18.99 7.72 7.47
N LEU A 19 -18.13 7.97 6.48
CA LEU A 19 -18.49 7.99 5.04
C LEU A 19 -18.90 6.58 4.55
N PHE A 20 -20.06 6.12 5.01
CA PHE A 20 -20.53 4.73 5.00
C PHE A 20 -21.54 4.43 3.90
N PHE A 21 -22.08 5.40 3.15
CA PHE A 21 -23.44 5.18 2.62
C PHE A 21 -23.73 5.68 1.19
N THR A 22 -22.71 5.88 0.36
CA THR A 22 -22.92 6.21 -1.07
C THR A 22 -22.29 5.15 -1.96
N ASN A 23 -22.91 4.83 -3.10
CA ASN A 23 -22.37 3.92 -4.12
C ASN A 23 -21.18 4.53 -4.90
N LEU A 24 -20.63 5.65 -4.42
CA LEU A 24 -19.74 6.52 -5.17
C LEU A 24 -18.29 6.04 -5.26
N THR A 25 -17.80 5.23 -4.31
CA THR A 25 -16.39 4.86 -4.32
C THR A 25 -16.14 3.45 -3.77
N ARG A 26 -15.45 2.62 -4.57
CA ARG A 26 -14.76 1.40 -4.13
C ARG A 26 -13.68 1.70 -3.06
N ASN A 27 -13.35 2.98 -2.89
CA ASN A 27 -12.27 3.46 -2.05
C ASN A 27 -12.68 4.69 -1.22
N PRO A 28 -13.31 4.50 -0.04
CA PRO A 28 -13.95 5.59 0.71
C PRO A 28 -12.97 6.67 1.15
N TYR A 29 -11.68 6.32 1.34
CA TYR A 29 -10.69 7.25 1.85
C TYR A 29 -10.45 8.45 0.93
N VAL A 30 -10.65 8.34 -0.39
CA VAL A 30 -10.49 9.46 -1.33
C VAL A 30 -11.47 10.59 -0.99
N THR A 31 -12.74 10.22 -0.78
CA THR A 31 -13.79 11.16 -0.37
C THR A 31 -13.55 11.65 1.05
N GLN A 32 -13.06 10.79 1.96
CA GLN A 32 -12.71 11.19 3.33
C GLN A 32 -11.62 12.25 3.35
N ILE A 33 -10.54 12.05 2.58
CA ILE A 33 -9.43 12.99 2.46
C ILE A 33 -9.96 14.32 1.92
N ALA A 34 -10.73 14.30 0.83
CA ALA A 34 -11.26 15.50 0.21
C ALA A 34 -12.15 16.32 1.16
N LEU A 35 -13.13 15.67 1.81
CA LEU A 35 -14.03 16.35 2.75
C LEU A 35 -13.29 16.82 3.99
N LEU A 36 -12.36 16.03 4.54
CA LEU A 36 -11.65 16.39 5.75
C LEU A 36 -10.68 17.55 5.52
N HIS A 37 -9.93 17.54 4.43
CA HIS A 37 -9.02 18.63 4.07
C HIS A 37 -9.80 19.93 3.86
N ALA A 38 -10.91 19.89 3.12
CA ALA A 38 -11.77 21.04 2.92
C ALA A 38 -12.39 21.52 4.25
N GLY A 39 -12.94 20.61 5.04
CA GLY A 39 -13.56 20.91 6.33
C GLY A 39 -12.58 21.52 7.33
N ALA A 40 -11.38 20.94 7.46
CA ALA A 40 -10.33 21.45 8.33
C ALA A 40 -9.79 22.82 7.88
N ALA A 41 -9.56 23.00 6.57
CA ALA A 41 -9.12 24.28 6.01
C ALA A 41 -10.17 25.38 6.24
N LEU A 42 -11.44 25.09 5.96
CA LEU A 42 -12.53 26.04 6.18
C LEU A 42 -12.75 26.31 7.68
N ALA A 43 -12.54 25.31 8.55
CA ALA A 43 -12.64 25.52 10.00
C ALA A 43 -11.53 26.44 10.52
N LEU A 44 -10.31 26.30 9.98
CA LEU A 44 -9.19 27.21 10.23
C LEU A 44 -9.50 28.63 9.73
N ALA A 45 -10.03 28.75 8.51
CA ALA A 45 -10.42 30.04 7.93
C ALA A 45 -11.54 30.73 8.75
N ALA A 46 -12.58 29.98 9.15
CA ALA A 46 -13.66 30.50 9.98
C ALA A 46 -13.17 30.96 11.36
N TRP A 47 -12.17 30.27 11.92
CA TRP A 47 -11.50 30.71 13.15
C TRP A 47 -10.70 31.99 12.93
N ALA A 48 -9.82 32.04 11.94
CA ALA A 48 -8.99 33.21 11.65
C ALA A 48 -9.83 34.46 11.35
N TRP A 49 -10.92 34.30 10.60
CA TRP A 49 -11.87 35.38 10.33
C TRP A 49 -12.52 35.92 11.61
N THR A 50 -12.94 35.04 12.51
CA THR A 50 -13.53 35.44 13.79
C THR A 50 -12.53 36.20 14.65
N GLU A 51 -11.29 35.74 14.72
CA GLU A 51 -10.22 36.42 15.47
C GLU A 51 -9.88 37.80 14.88
N SER A 52 -10.03 37.98 13.56
CA SER A 52 -9.78 39.27 12.89
C SER A 52 -10.76 40.38 13.28
N GLY A 53 -11.96 40.01 13.72
CA GLY A 53 -12.99 40.95 14.15
C GLY A 53 -12.86 41.42 15.60
N ARG A 54 -11.95 40.84 16.40
CA ARG A 54 -11.81 41.21 17.82
C ARG A 54 -11.10 42.55 17.98
N ASP A 55 -11.50 43.38 18.93
CA ASP A 55 -10.85 44.68 19.16
C ASP A 55 -9.43 44.52 19.74
N GLU A 56 -9.22 43.52 20.59
CA GLU A 56 -7.95 43.28 21.29
C GLU A 56 -6.80 42.77 20.39
N GLY A 57 -7.10 42.25 19.20
CA GLY A 57 -6.12 41.58 18.32
C GLY A 57 -6.43 40.10 18.08
N TRP A 58 -5.61 39.44 17.26
CA TRP A 58 -5.71 37.98 17.03
C TRP A 58 -5.23 37.22 18.25
N ARG A 59 -6.11 36.43 18.89
CA ARG A 59 -5.73 35.63 20.06
C ARG A 59 -5.23 34.26 19.61
N LEU A 60 -3.91 34.09 19.62
CA LEU A 60 -3.24 32.84 19.31
C LEU A 60 -3.03 32.00 20.60
N PRO A 61 -3.24 30.67 20.54
CA PRO A 61 -2.98 29.81 21.69
C PRO A 61 -1.49 29.82 22.02
N ARG A 62 -1.12 30.26 23.24
CA ARG A 62 0.27 30.24 23.70
C ARG A 62 0.59 28.85 24.28
N VAL A 63 1.19 28.00 23.45
CA VAL A 63 1.53 26.62 23.82
C VAL A 63 3.05 26.40 23.84
N PRO A 64 3.60 25.59 24.76
CA PRO A 64 5.05 25.35 24.86
C PRO A 64 5.69 24.80 23.58
N VAL A 65 4.90 24.06 22.79
CA VAL A 65 5.35 23.40 21.56
C VAL A 65 5.36 24.29 20.32
N ALA A 66 4.99 25.57 20.44
CA ALA A 66 4.86 26.47 19.29
C ALA A 66 6.18 26.65 18.51
N LEU A 67 7.30 26.83 19.22
CA LEU A 67 8.61 26.98 18.58
C LEU A 67 9.08 25.69 17.90
N PRO A 68 9.10 24.51 18.56
CA PRO A 68 9.42 23.25 17.88
C PRO A 68 8.53 22.97 16.65
N LEU A 69 7.24 23.27 16.72
CA LEU A 69 6.32 23.11 15.59
C LEU A 69 6.69 24.03 14.41
N ALA A 70 7.04 25.28 14.70
CA ALA A 70 7.49 26.23 13.68
C ALA A 70 8.84 25.81 13.07
N LEU A 71 9.77 25.33 13.89
CA LEU A 71 11.06 24.79 13.43
C LEU A 71 10.87 23.55 12.55
N PHE A 72 9.93 22.67 12.89
CA PHE A 72 9.61 21.51 12.07
C PHE A 72 9.05 21.92 10.69
N ALA A 73 8.10 22.86 10.65
CA ALA A 73 7.57 23.38 9.40
C ALA A 73 8.64 24.10 8.56
N ALA A 74 9.55 24.85 9.21
CA ALA A 74 10.67 25.51 8.55
C ALA A 74 11.69 24.50 7.99
N ALA A 75 12.04 23.47 8.76
CA ALA A 75 12.94 22.40 8.31
C ALA A 75 12.35 21.64 7.11
N TRP A 76 11.04 21.36 7.15
CA TRP A 76 10.31 20.77 6.02
C TRP A 76 10.39 21.66 4.77
N ALA A 77 10.15 22.97 4.90
CA ALA A 77 10.18 23.90 3.78
C ALA A 77 11.59 24.08 3.20
N LEU A 78 12.60 24.23 4.04
CA LEU A 78 14.01 24.31 3.64
C LEU A 78 14.47 23.04 2.94
N SER A 79 14.04 21.90 3.46
CA SER A 79 14.28 20.59 2.85
C SER A 79 13.63 20.49 1.47
N TRP A 80 12.36 20.87 1.32
CA TRP A 80 11.70 20.89 0.01
C TRP A 80 12.38 21.83 -0.98
N LEU A 81 12.77 23.04 -0.55
CA LEU A 81 13.52 23.99 -1.39
C LEU A 81 14.86 23.40 -1.84
N ARG A 82 15.59 22.74 -0.94
CA ARG A 82 16.81 21.99 -1.29
C ARG A 82 16.50 20.92 -2.34
N GLY A 83 15.43 20.14 -2.18
CA GLY A 83 15.01 19.15 -3.18
C GLY A 83 14.76 19.81 -4.55
N TYR A 84 13.99 20.90 -4.57
CA TYR A 84 13.62 21.60 -5.82
C TYR A 84 14.82 22.22 -6.56
N PHE A 85 15.73 22.88 -5.83
CA PHE A 85 16.89 23.54 -6.43
C PHE A 85 18.12 22.63 -6.56
N GLY A 86 18.20 21.56 -5.78
CA GLY A 86 19.32 20.63 -5.72
C GLY A 86 19.22 19.42 -6.66
N HIS A 87 18.06 19.22 -7.31
CA HIS A 87 17.88 18.16 -8.30
C HIS A 87 17.78 18.70 -9.73
N ALA A 88 18.03 17.81 -10.69
CA ALA A 88 17.99 18.12 -12.11
C ALA A 88 16.62 18.70 -12.51
N GLN A 89 16.62 19.58 -13.53
CA GLN A 89 15.41 20.29 -13.97
C GLN A 89 14.27 19.33 -14.33
N PHE A 90 14.59 18.14 -14.82
CA PHE A 90 13.65 17.06 -15.10
C PHE A 90 12.76 16.70 -13.90
N TYR A 91 13.28 16.71 -12.67
CA TYR A 91 12.49 16.36 -11.48
C TYR A 91 11.60 17.50 -10.96
N ARG A 92 11.87 18.75 -11.34
CA ARG A 92 11.20 19.93 -10.75
C ARG A 92 9.67 19.89 -10.86
N PRO A 93 9.05 19.45 -11.96
CA PRO A 93 7.60 19.31 -12.04
C PRO A 93 7.04 18.32 -11.00
N ALA A 94 7.67 17.15 -10.85
CA ALA A 94 7.26 16.12 -9.90
C ALA A 94 7.49 16.56 -8.45
N ILE A 95 8.62 17.20 -8.15
CA ILE A 95 8.93 17.76 -6.83
C ILE A 95 7.90 18.82 -6.43
N ALA A 96 7.47 19.66 -7.37
CA ALA A 96 6.43 20.64 -7.12
C ALA A 96 5.06 20.00 -6.87
N ALA A 97 4.72 18.95 -7.63
CA ALA A 97 3.45 18.24 -7.49
C ALA A 97 3.34 17.51 -6.14
N GLU A 98 4.34 16.69 -5.78
CA GLU A 98 4.35 15.94 -4.52
C GLU A 98 4.53 16.85 -3.31
N GLY A 99 5.42 17.85 -3.42
CA GLY A 99 5.63 18.85 -2.39
C GLY A 99 4.37 19.66 -2.07
N ALA A 100 3.61 20.09 -3.09
CA ALA A 100 2.36 20.81 -2.87
C ALA A 100 1.30 19.95 -2.15
N ARG A 101 1.19 18.67 -2.52
CA ARG A 101 0.28 17.72 -1.86
C ARG A 101 0.63 17.54 -0.39
N SER A 102 1.92 17.30 -0.10
CA SER A 102 2.43 17.12 1.26
C SER A 102 2.35 18.42 2.09
N ALA A 103 2.59 19.58 1.48
CA ALA A 103 2.44 20.89 2.13
C ALA A 103 1.00 21.14 2.59
N VAL A 104 0.01 20.86 1.74
CA VAL A 104 -1.42 21.00 2.11
C VAL A 104 -1.74 20.09 3.29
N PHE A 105 -1.27 18.84 3.28
CA PHE A 105 -1.46 17.93 4.40
C PHE A 105 -0.83 18.45 5.70
N LEU A 106 0.45 18.84 5.66
CA LEU A 106 1.18 19.36 6.82
C LEU A 106 0.53 20.64 7.39
N LEU A 107 0.19 21.60 6.53
CA LEU A 107 -0.32 22.89 6.96
C LEU A 107 -1.78 22.83 7.41
N VAL A 108 -2.62 22.05 6.74
CA VAL A 108 -4.06 21.97 7.03
C VAL A 108 -4.36 20.90 8.08
N VAL A 109 -3.98 19.65 7.80
CA VAL A 109 -4.37 18.49 8.61
C VAL A 109 -3.56 18.42 9.91
N CYS A 110 -2.27 18.78 9.87
CA CYS A 110 -1.42 18.75 11.06
C CYS A 110 -1.46 20.09 11.82
N VAL A 111 -0.84 21.13 11.27
CA VAL A 111 -0.65 22.43 11.96
C VAL A 111 -1.98 23.15 12.17
N GLY A 112 -2.81 23.26 11.13
CA GLY A 112 -4.10 23.93 11.17
C GLY A 112 -5.06 23.27 12.17
N THR A 113 -5.21 21.95 12.11
CA THR A 113 -6.00 21.18 13.08
C THR A 113 -5.49 21.38 14.51
N PHE A 114 -4.17 21.29 14.74
CA PHE A 114 -3.57 21.50 16.06
C PHE A 114 -3.92 22.89 16.62
N VAL A 115 -3.76 23.94 15.83
CA VAL A 115 -4.07 25.33 16.23
C VAL A 115 -5.55 25.50 16.53
N VAL A 116 -6.42 25.01 15.65
CA VAL A 116 -7.89 25.08 15.83
C VAL A 116 -8.31 24.33 17.10
N ALA A 117 -7.79 23.12 17.32
CA ALA A 117 -8.07 22.32 18.51
C ALA A 117 -7.56 22.99 19.78
N ALA A 118 -6.33 23.53 19.76
CA ALA A 118 -5.76 24.26 20.89
C ALA A 118 -6.58 25.52 21.22
N ALA A 119 -7.09 26.24 20.21
CA ALA A 119 -7.96 27.39 20.42
C ALA A 119 -9.33 27.00 21.01
N VAL A 120 -10.01 25.98 20.44
CA VAL A 120 -11.27 25.45 21.00
C VAL A 120 -11.06 25.02 22.45
N ALA A 121 -9.99 24.28 22.69
CA ALA A 121 -9.63 23.85 24.01
C ALA A 121 -9.25 25.01 24.91
N ALA A 122 -8.62 26.09 24.47
CA ALA A 122 -8.30 27.22 25.35
C ALA A 122 -9.53 28.08 25.72
N ASP A 123 -10.57 28.07 24.88
CA ASP A 123 -11.80 28.86 25.05
C ASP A 123 -12.90 28.19 25.89
N ASP A 124 -12.75 26.90 26.19
CA ASP A 124 -13.81 26.09 26.79
C ASP A 124 -13.86 26.21 28.34
N ASP A 125 -15.07 26.10 28.90
CA ASP A 125 -15.49 26.52 30.26
C ASP A 125 -15.05 25.60 31.41
N ALA A 126 -14.14 24.65 31.13
CA ALA A 126 -13.65 23.60 32.02
C ALA A 126 -14.64 22.49 32.39
N GLY A 127 -15.91 22.56 31.97
CA GLY A 127 -16.88 21.49 32.18
C GLY A 127 -16.69 20.33 31.21
N SER A 128 -16.20 19.18 31.68
CA SER A 128 -16.13 17.94 30.89
C SER A 128 -17.44 17.13 30.88
N ASP A 129 -18.43 17.53 31.68
CA ASP A 129 -19.70 16.79 31.77
C ASP A 129 -20.57 17.04 30.53
N VAL A 130 -21.11 15.93 30.01
CA VAL A 130 -22.00 15.86 28.85
C VAL A 130 -23.19 14.98 29.20
N SER A 131 -24.29 15.13 28.45
CA SER A 131 -25.42 14.21 28.56
C SER A 131 -25.08 12.88 27.89
N LEU A 132 -24.40 11.99 28.62
CA LEU A 132 -23.95 10.70 28.08
C LEU A 132 -25.12 9.86 27.53
N GLY A 133 -26.28 9.90 28.19
CA GLY A 133 -27.48 9.22 27.71
C GLY A 133 -27.93 9.71 26.33
N ALA A 134 -27.85 11.03 26.06
CA ALA A 134 -28.20 11.58 24.76
C ALA A 134 -27.20 11.18 23.67
N TRP A 135 -25.90 11.11 23.99
CA TRP A 135 -24.87 10.61 23.07
C TRP A 135 -25.05 9.13 22.73
N ILE A 136 -25.33 8.29 23.73
CA ILE A 136 -25.61 6.86 23.53
C ILE A 136 -26.87 6.68 22.69
N ALA A 137 -27.96 7.39 23.03
CA ALA A 137 -29.20 7.32 22.27
C ALA A 137 -28.98 7.74 20.82
N PHE A 138 -28.23 8.82 20.58
CA PHE A 138 -27.87 9.25 19.23
C PHE A 138 -27.10 8.17 18.46
N ALA A 139 -26.04 7.60 19.04
CA ALA A 139 -25.25 6.57 18.37
C ALA A 139 -26.09 5.32 18.06
N LEU A 140 -26.86 4.81 19.02
CA LEU A 140 -27.64 3.59 18.85
C LEU A 140 -28.82 3.78 17.89
N VAL A 141 -29.61 4.86 18.04
CA VAL A 141 -30.77 5.11 17.19
C VAL A 141 -30.34 5.40 15.76
N TRP A 142 -29.39 6.33 15.57
CA TRP A 142 -28.92 6.66 14.23
C TRP A 142 -28.20 5.47 13.56
N GLY A 143 -27.38 4.72 14.31
CA GLY A 143 -26.71 3.52 13.83
C GLY A 143 -27.69 2.42 13.41
N LEU A 144 -28.73 2.16 14.21
CA LEU A 144 -29.76 1.14 13.91
C LEU A 144 -30.58 1.50 12.68
N LEU A 145 -30.88 2.79 12.46
CA LEU A 145 -31.63 3.22 11.27
C LEU A 145 -30.93 2.79 9.97
N TRP A 146 -29.60 2.72 9.94
CA TRP A 146 -28.89 2.25 8.75
C TRP A 146 -29.11 0.78 8.41
N THR A 147 -29.49 -0.05 9.39
CA THR A 147 -29.75 -1.49 9.20
C THR A 147 -31.24 -1.83 9.20
N ALA A 148 -32.11 -0.92 9.66
CA ALA A 148 -33.54 -1.18 9.85
C ALA A 148 -34.33 -1.32 8.54
N PHE A 149 -33.98 -0.60 7.48
CA PHE A 149 -34.77 -0.54 6.24
C PHE A 149 -33.90 -0.74 4.98
N PRO A 150 -33.23 -1.89 4.81
CA PRO A 150 -32.32 -2.13 3.69
C PRO A 150 -33.04 -2.09 2.33
N GLN A 151 -34.34 -2.39 2.30
CA GLN A 151 -35.17 -2.35 1.09
C GLN A 151 -35.52 -0.92 0.64
N ALA A 152 -35.47 0.06 1.54
CA ALA A 152 -35.76 1.46 1.22
C ALA A 152 -34.61 2.15 0.48
N ARG A 153 -33.41 1.55 0.47
CA ARG A 153 -32.27 2.05 -0.29
C ARG A 153 -32.46 1.74 -1.77
N ALA A 154 -32.47 2.77 -2.60
CA ALA A 154 -32.56 2.58 -4.03
C ALA A 154 -31.30 1.86 -4.56
N ARG A 155 -31.46 0.65 -5.12
CA ARG A 155 -30.41 0.03 -5.96
C ARG A 155 -30.40 0.77 -7.29
N LEU A 156 -29.71 1.91 -7.34
CA LEU A 156 -29.57 2.65 -8.58
C LEU A 156 -28.66 1.84 -9.51
N ALA A 157 -29.24 1.27 -10.56
CA ALA A 157 -28.53 0.81 -11.76
C ALA A 157 -28.06 2.03 -12.57
N ALA A 158 -27.38 2.95 -11.90
CA ALA A 158 -26.83 4.15 -12.50
C ALA A 158 -25.60 3.78 -13.33
N ARG A 159 -25.39 4.47 -14.46
CA ARG A 159 -24.09 4.44 -15.12
C ARG A 159 -23.03 4.93 -14.13
N PRO A 160 -21.80 4.38 -14.13
CA PRO A 160 -20.70 4.84 -13.27
C PRO A 160 -20.43 6.35 -13.35
N GLU A 161 -20.89 6.97 -14.43
CA GLU A 161 -20.68 8.37 -14.81
C GLU A 161 -21.79 9.29 -14.27
N ASP A 162 -22.94 8.74 -13.86
CA ASP A 162 -24.07 9.51 -13.34
C ASP A 162 -23.92 9.71 -11.82
N PHE A 163 -23.12 10.72 -11.48
CA PHE A 163 -22.85 11.10 -10.11
C PHE A 163 -24.12 11.34 -9.29
N ARG A 164 -25.14 12.00 -9.86
CA ARG A 164 -26.38 12.30 -9.13
C ARG A 164 -27.09 10.99 -8.78
N ALA A 165 -27.14 10.04 -9.71
CA ALA A 165 -27.74 8.75 -9.47
C ALA A 165 -26.88 7.82 -8.59
N LEU A 166 -25.57 8.05 -8.44
CA LEU A 166 -24.72 7.31 -7.48
C LEU A 166 -24.70 7.94 -6.08
N ALA A 167 -24.92 9.26 -5.99
CA ALA A 167 -24.88 10.05 -4.76
C ALA A 167 -26.24 10.15 -4.06
N TRP A 168 -27.34 10.06 -4.82
CA TRP A 168 -28.68 10.36 -4.33
C TRP A 168 -29.46 9.08 -3.99
N ASP A 169 -29.36 8.68 -2.71
CA ASP A 169 -30.26 7.72 -2.07
C ASP A 169 -31.19 8.51 -1.14
N PRO A 170 -32.50 8.67 -1.44
CA PRO A 170 -33.41 9.47 -0.61
C PRO A 170 -33.44 9.02 0.86
N TYR A 171 -33.35 7.70 1.10
CA TYR A 171 -33.30 7.15 2.45
C TYR A 171 -31.98 7.52 3.15
N GLY A 172 -30.85 7.29 2.46
CA GLY A 172 -29.53 7.70 2.96
C GLY A 172 -29.43 9.20 3.23
N ALA A 173 -30.02 10.04 2.37
CA ALA A 173 -30.06 11.49 2.52
C ALA A 173 -30.86 11.92 3.76
N LEU A 174 -32.02 11.29 4.00
CA LEU A 174 -32.81 11.51 5.21
C LEU A 174 -32.03 11.14 6.47
N LEU A 175 -31.38 9.96 6.49
CA LEU A 175 -30.57 9.52 7.62
C LEU A 175 -29.39 10.47 7.88
N TRP A 176 -28.74 10.97 6.84
CA TRP A 176 -27.69 11.98 6.99
C TRP A 176 -28.23 13.31 7.52
N ALA A 177 -29.39 13.77 7.07
CA ALA A 177 -30.03 14.99 7.58
C ALA A 177 -30.34 14.86 9.09
N LEU A 178 -30.92 13.72 9.51
CA LEU A 178 -31.19 13.42 10.92
C LEU A 178 -29.88 13.32 11.73
N GLY A 179 -28.86 12.66 11.19
CA GLY A 179 -27.56 12.51 11.83
C GLY A 179 -26.86 13.86 12.04
N LEU A 180 -26.84 14.71 11.01
CA LEU A 180 -26.28 16.06 11.08
C LEU A 180 -27.05 16.94 12.06
N ALA A 181 -28.39 16.90 12.04
CA ALA A 181 -29.21 17.63 13.00
C ALA A 181 -28.91 17.20 14.45
N GLY A 182 -28.85 15.89 14.72
CA GLY A 182 -28.50 15.33 16.03
C GLY A 182 -27.09 15.70 16.48
N ALA A 183 -26.08 15.50 15.63
CA ALA A 183 -24.69 15.85 15.92
C ALA A 183 -24.51 17.36 16.15
N GLY A 184 -25.16 18.20 15.34
CA GLY A 184 -25.15 19.65 15.50
C GLY A 184 -25.83 20.12 16.79
N TRP A 185 -26.92 19.47 17.20
CA TRP A 185 -27.59 19.75 18.46
C TRP A 185 -26.74 19.34 19.67
N LEU A 186 -26.15 18.14 19.66
CA LEU A 186 -25.28 17.63 20.73
C LEU A 186 -24.00 18.46 20.88
N THR A 187 -23.49 19.01 19.78
CA THR A 187 -22.30 19.89 19.78
C THR A 187 -22.62 21.37 19.89
N ARG A 188 -23.87 21.77 20.19
CA ARG A 188 -24.30 23.17 20.14
C ARG A 188 -23.46 24.13 20.99
N ARG A 189 -22.91 23.65 22.12
CA ARG A 189 -22.03 24.42 23.01
C ARG A 189 -20.63 24.60 22.44
N GLY A 190 -20.19 23.69 21.57
CA GLY A 190 -18.93 23.78 20.86
C GLY A 190 -17.70 23.56 21.74
N ARG A 191 -17.84 22.77 22.81
CA ARG A 191 -16.76 22.46 23.74
C ARG A 191 -15.89 21.33 23.20
N ALA A 192 -14.63 21.27 23.65
CA ALA A 192 -13.75 20.17 23.28
C ALA A 192 -14.31 18.80 23.71
N ALA A 193 -15.01 18.74 24.85
CA ALA A 193 -15.70 17.53 25.30
C ALA A 193 -16.82 17.09 24.35
N ASP A 194 -17.55 18.03 23.74
CA ASP A 194 -18.64 17.69 22.81
C ASP A 194 -18.08 17.03 21.54
N PHE A 195 -16.95 17.53 21.01
CA PHE A 195 -16.28 16.92 19.85
C PHE A 195 -15.61 15.59 20.17
N LEU A 196 -15.09 15.40 21.39
CA LEU A 196 -14.62 14.08 21.81
C LEU A 196 -15.74 13.05 21.81
N HIS A 197 -16.91 13.38 22.37
CA HIS A 197 -18.03 12.43 22.40
C HIS A 197 -18.60 12.18 21.01
N LEU A 198 -18.54 13.16 20.11
CA LEU A 198 -18.82 12.95 18.69
C LEU A 198 -17.83 11.97 18.05
N ALA A 199 -16.53 12.11 18.34
CA ALA A 199 -15.51 11.16 17.91
C ALA A 199 -15.70 9.76 18.53
N PHE A 200 -16.14 9.66 19.79
CA PHE A 200 -16.51 8.38 20.40
C PHE A 200 -17.72 7.74 19.73
N CYS A 201 -18.74 8.50 19.37
CA CYS A 201 -19.87 7.98 18.60
C CYS A 201 -19.40 7.46 17.23
N ALA A 202 -18.56 8.23 16.53
CA ALA A 202 -18.01 7.80 15.25
C ALA A 202 -17.12 6.54 15.38
N GLY A 203 -16.21 6.53 16.35
CA GLY A 203 -15.34 5.39 16.65
C GLY A 203 -16.12 4.15 17.06
N PHE A 204 -17.17 4.30 17.88
CA PHE A 204 -18.06 3.21 18.26
C PHE A 204 -18.77 2.61 17.06
N LEU A 205 -19.42 3.43 16.23
CA LEU A 205 -20.16 2.97 15.06
C LEU A 205 -19.26 2.29 14.04
N ALA A 206 -18.12 2.91 13.72
CA ALA A 206 -17.13 2.33 12.83
C ALA A 206 -16.55 1.03 13.39
N SER A 207 -16.25 0.96 14.69
CA SER A 207 -15.71 -0.24 15.32
C SER A 207 -16.73 -1.37 15.37
N ALA A 208 -17.96 -1.08 15.79
CA ALA A 208 -19.04 -2.06 15.83
C ALA A 208 -19.30 -2.66 14.44
N TYR A 209 -19.43 -1.82 13.41
CA TYR A 209 -19.57 -2.32 12.04
C TYR A 209 -18.33 -3.09 11.55
N GLY A 210 -17.12 -2.65 11.89
CA GLY A 210 -15.89 -3.39 11.58
C GLY A 210 -15.84 -4.80 12.20
N VAL A 211 -16.34 -4.94 13.43
CA VAL A 211 -16.48 -6.25 14.08
C VAL A 211 -17.51 -7.11 13.36
N LEU A 212 -18.66 -6.56 12.98
CA LEU A 212 -19.66 -7.29 12.19
C LEU A 212 -19.09 -7.76 10.84
N GLN A 213 -18.36 -6.87 10.15
CA GLN A 213 -17.69 -7.17 8.89
C GLN A 213 -16.69 -8.33 9.03
N TYR A 214 -15.91 -8.38 10.12
CA TYR A 214 -14.96 -9.47 10.39
C TYR A 214 -15.64 -10.84 10.50
N PHE A 215 -16.88 -10.88 10.98
CA PHE A 215 -17.73 -12.07 11.08
C PHE A 215 -18.64 -12.27 9.87
N ASN A 216 -18.35 -11.61 8.74
CA ASN A 216 -19.11 -11.71 7.50
C ASN A 216 -20.60 -11.28 7.64
N TRP A 217 -20.88 -10.37 8.58
CA TRP A 217 -22.17 -9.69 8.68
C TRP A 217 -22.09 -8.32 8.03
N GLU A 218 -22.52 -8.29 6.77
CA GLU A 218 -22.46 -7.12 5.93
C GLU A 218 -23.85 -6.48 5.78
N CYS A 219 -24.24 -5.66 6.75
CA CYS A 219 -25.55 -5.03 6.84
C CYS A 219 -25.67 -3.69 6.07
N VAL A 220 -24.57 -3.16 5.53
CA VAL A 220 -24.50 -1.82 4.94
C VAL A 220 -24.01 -1.82 3.48
N TRP A 221 -22.99 -2.60 3.16
CA TRP A 221 -22.34 -2.68 1.84
C TRP A 221 -22.34 -4.11 1.28
N PRO A 222 -23.47 -4.60 0.74
CA PRO A 222 -23.60 -6.01 0.31
C PRO A 222 -22.66 -6.46 -0.83
N SER A 223 -21.73 -5.62 -1.31
CA SER A 223 -20.86 -5.88 -2.47
C SER A 223 -19.42 -5.36 -2.33
N ALA A 224 -18.97 -4.97 -1.14
CA ALA A 224 -17.58 -4.55 -0.97
C ALA A 224 -16.64 -5.77 -1.06
N LEU A 225 -15.87 -5.86 -2.16
CA LEU A 225 -14.64 -6.62 -2.19
C LEU A 225 -13.72 -6.04 -1.11
N ASN A 226 -13.62 -6.68 0.04
CA ASN A 226 -12.59 -6.38 1.03
C ASN A 226 -11.23 -6.80 0.45
N PRO A 227 -10.39 -5.86 -0.02
CA PRO A 227 -9.14 -6.23 -0.67
C PRO A 227 -8.11 -6.78 0.33
N TYR A 228 -8.41 -6.70 1.64
CA TYR A 228 -7.54 -7.12 2.74
C TYR A 228 -7.92 -8.48 3.33
N GLY A 229 -8.76 -9.28 2.65
CA GLY A 229 -9.11 -10.64 3.08
C GLY A 229 -9.89 -10.65 4.40
N GLY A 230 -9.44 -11.46 5.37
CA GLY A 230 -10.08 -11.61 6.68
C GLY A 230 -9.90 -10.45 7.67
N ARG A 231 -9.33 -9.31 7.23
CA ARG A 231 -9.12 -8.12 8.08
C ARG A 231 -10.29 -7.14 7.93
N CYS A 232 -10.84 -6.61 9.02
CA CYS A 232 -11.89 -5.60 8.87
C CYS A 232 -11.32 -4.23 8.45
N VAL A 233 -12.06 -3.53 7.60
CA VAL A 233 -11.73 -2.17 7.13
C VAL A 233 -12.75 -1.13 7.55
N SER A 234 -13.97 -1.56 7.89
CA SER A 234 -15.09 -0.69 8.25
C SER A 234 -15.26 0.47 7.25
N THR A 235 -15.64 1.66 7.71
CA THR A 235 -15.70 2.87 6.87
C THR A 235 -14.38 3.34 6.35
N PHE A 236 -13.30 3.01 7.04
CA PHE A 236 -12.01 3.61 6.78
C PHE A 236 -11.41 3.07 5.47
N GLY A 237 -11.94 1.97 4.93
CA GLY A 237 -11.47 1.33 3.70
C GLY A 237 -10.06 0.74 3.81
N ASN A 238 -9.44 0.85 4.98
CA ASN A 238 -8.12 0.33 5.29
C ASN A 238 -8.05 -0.05 6.78
N PRO A 239 -7.55 -1.25 7.11
CA PRO A 239 -7.51 -1.74 8.50
C PRO A 239 -6.59 -0.89 9.39
N ASN A 240 -5.51 -0.31 8.85
CA ASN A 240 -4.55 0.47 9.62
C ASN A 240 -5.14 1.84 10.02
N PHE A 241 -6.02 2.42 9.20
CA PHE A 241 -6.60 3.73 9.52
C PHE A 241 -7.63 3.62 10.65
N LEU A 242 -8.50 2.60 10.60
CA LEU A 242 -9.43 2.30 11.70
C LEU A 242 -8.68 1.98 12.99
N SER A 243 -7.67 1.10 12.92
CA SER A 243 -6.93 0.67 14.10
C SER A 243 -6.20 1.83 14.77
N SER A 244 -5.54 2.70 14.00
CA SER A 244 -4.86 3.88 14.54
C SER A 244 -5.84 4.93 15.09
N TYR A 245 -7.00 5.11 14.46
CA TYR A 245 -8.05 5.97 15.02
C TYR A 245 -8.50 5.48 16.41
N ASN A 246 -8.67 4.16 16.56
CA ASN A 246 -9.00 3.53 17.84
C ASN A 246 -7.88 3.67 18.87
N VAL A 247 -6.60 3.55 18.48
CA VAL A 247 -5.46 3.74 19.39
C VAL A 247 -5.49 5.10 20.09
N VAL A 248 -5.93 6.16 19.41
CA VAL A 248 -6.07 7.49 20.03
C VAL A 248 -7.25 7.52 21.01
N LEU A 249 -8.39 6.91 20.66
CA LEU A 249 -9.61 6.95 21.46
C LEU A 249 -9.59 6.04 22.69
N MET A 250 -8.93 4.89 22.62
CA MET A 250 -8.95 3.86 23.67
C MET A 250 -8.47 4.38 25.03
N PRO A 251 -7.32 5.07 25.16
CA PRO A 251 -6.87 5.59 26.45
C PRO A 251 -7.81 6.66 27.02
N MET A 252 -8.50 7.43 26.17
CA MET A 252 -9.51 8.40 26.60
C MET A 252 -10.76 7.71 27.16
N ALA A 253 -11.27 6.67 26.49
CA ALA A 253 -12.39 5.88 26.98
C ALA A 253 -12.06 5.18 28.32
N LEU A 254 -10.87 4.59 28.43
CA LEU A 254 -10.40 3.94 29.65
C LEU A 254 -10.21 4.94 30.81
N ALA A 255 -9.62 6.11 30.55
CA ALA A 255 -9.46 7.15 31.55
C ALA A 255 -10.82 7.62 32.12
N LEU A 256 -11.82 7.79 31.26
CA LEU A 256 -13.18 8.15 31.68
C LEU A 256 -13.87 7.03 32.46
N ALA A 257 -13.68 5.76 32.07
CA ALA A 257 -14.21 4.61 32.81
C ALA A 257 -13.61 4.51 34.23
N ILE A 258 -12.31 4.76 34.38
CA ILE A 258 -11.61 4.78 35.68
C ILE A 258 -12.12 5.94 36.54
N GLU A 259 -12.25 7.14 35.97
CA GLU A 259 -12.64 8.33 36.73
C GLU A 259 -14.09 8.27 37.22
N GLU A 260 -15.00 7.80 36.36
CA GLU A 260 -16.44 7.90 36.56
C GLU A 260 -16.91 7.21 37.83
N ARG A 261 -17.80 7.85 38.60
CA ARG A 261 -18.31 7.30 39.87
C ARG A 261 -19.61 6.52 39.68
N ARG A 262 -20.42 6.92 38.70
CA ARG A 262 -21.73 6.31 38.45
C ARG A 262 -21.57 5.00 37.67
N PRO A 263 -22.03 3.84 38.19
CA PRO A 263 -21.84 2.55 37.53
C PRO A 263 -22.29 2.53 36.06
N ALA A 264 -23.46 3.10 35.76
CA ALA A 264 -23.99 3.14 34.39
C ALA A 264 -23.07 3.90 33.42
N ARG A 265 -22.57 5.08 33.81
CA ARG A 265 -21.67 5.87 32.97
C ARG A 265 -20.31 5.19 32.81
N ARG A 266 -19.80 4.57 33.87
CA ARG A 266 -18.55 3.79 33.82
C ARG A 266 -18.66 2.66 32.80
N TRP A 267 -19.71 1.85 32.92
CA TRP A 267 -19.88 0.69 32.06
C TRP A 267 -20.18 1.07 30.60
N ALA A 268 -20.75 2.26 30.36
CA ALA A 268 -20.84 2.81 29.00
C ALA A 268 -19.45 3.11 28.41
N TYR A 269 -18.55 3.77 29.15
CA TYR A 269 -17.17 3.99 28.67
C TYR A 269 -16.35 2.69 28.57
N ALA A 270 -16.57 1.75 29.48
CA ALA A 270 -15.97 0.42 29.42
C ALA A 270 -16.44 -0.37 28.19
N GLY A 271 -17.74 -0.33 27.87
CA GLY A 271 -18.30 -0.93 26.66
C GLY A 271 -17.76 -0.29 25.39
N LEU A 272 -17.59 1.04 25.38
CA LEU A 272 -16.89 1.73 24.30
C LEU A 272 -15.45 1.21 24.16
N PHE A 273 -14.68 1.17 25.24
CA PHE A 273 -13.30 0.66 25.23
C PHE A 273 -13.20 -0.75 24.64
N LEU A 274 -14.05 -1.67 25.11
CA LEU A 274 -14.09 -3.05 24.61
C LEU A 274 -14.53 -3.13 23.13
N THR A 275 -15.44 -2.26 22.68
CA THR A 275 -15.83 -2.20 21.25
C THR A 275 -14.65 -1.75 20.38
N LEU A 276 -13.89 -0.74 20.82
CA LEU A 276 -12.71 -0.25 20.11
C LEU A 276 -11.62 -1.32 20.05
N GLU A 277 -11.41 -2.07 21.15
CA GLU A 277 -10.47 -3.19 21.23
C GLU A 277 -10.90 -4.37 20.34
N ALA A 278 -12.17 -4.74 20.34
CA ALA A 278 -12.73 -5.76 19.47
C ALA A 278 -12.44 -5.45 17.98
N ALA A 279 -12.68 -4.20 17.56
CA ALA A 279 -12.32 -3.76 16.22
C ALA A 279 -10.80 -3.77 15.99
N LEU A 280 -10.00 -3.37 16.98
CA LEU A 280 -8.54 -3.42 16.91
C LEU A 280 -8.03 -4.86 16.65
N LEU A 281 -8.62 -5.85 17.30
CA LEU A 281 -8.32 -7.27 17.08
C LEU A 281 -8.77 -7.73 15.68
N ALA A 282 -9.97 -7.32 15.26
CA ALA A 282 -10.53 -7.61 13.93
C ALA A 282 -9.71 -7.02 12.76
N THR A 283 -9.01 -5.89 12.98
CA THR A 283 -8.13 -5.30 11.94
C THR A 283 -6.84 -6.09 11.75
N LEU A 284 -6.43 -6.92 12.73
CA LEU A 284 -5.17 -7.69 12.72
C LEU A 284 -3.92 -6.81 12.48
N THR A 285 -3.96 -5.55 12.94
CA THR A 285 -2.89 -4.56 12.82
C THR A 285 -1.99 -4.55 14.07
N ARG A 286 -0.87 -5.28 13.99
CA ARG A 286 0.05 -5.52 15.12
C ARG A 286 0.62 -4.25 15.76
N SER A 287 0.99 -3.26 14.94
CA SER A 287 1.55 -1.99 15.43
C SER A 287 0.53 -1.24 16.28
N SER A 288 -0.75 -1.28 15.90
CA SER A 288 -1.81 -0.63 16.66
C SER A 288 -2.14 -1.37 17.97
N TRP A 289 -1.90 -2.68 18.06
CA TRP A 289 -1.94 -3.40 19.36
C TRP A 289 -0.88 -2.86 20.33
N LEU A 290 0.37 -2.73 19.85
CA LEU A 290 1.44 -2.10 20.63
C LEU A 290 1.07 -0.66 21.02
N GLY A 291 0.55 0.12 20.08
CA GLY A 291 0.08 1.48 20.33
C GLY A 291 -1.01 1.55 21.40
N ALA A 292 -2.00 0.68 21.36
CA ALA A 292 -3.07 0.61 22.36
C ALA A 292 -2.53 0.24 23.75
N VAL A 293 -1.62 -0.74 23.83
CA VAL A 293 -0.97 -1.16 25.08
C VAL A 293 -0.15 -0.01 25.67
N VAL A 294 0.71 0.64 24.88
CA VAL A 294 1.52 1.78 25.31
C VAL A 294 0.61 2.95 25.74
N GLY A 295 -0.42 3.25 24.95
CA GLY A 295 -1.40 4.28 25.27
C GLY A 295 -2.09 4.01 26.60
N CYS A 296 -2.60 2.80 26.83
CA CYS A 296 -3.26 2.47 28.10
C CYS A 296 -2.27 2.42 29.28
N ALA A 297 -1.07 1.88 29.09
CA ALA A 297 -0.04 1.79 30.13
C ALA A 297 0.40 3.18 30.61
N THR A 298 0.52 4.16 29.71
CA THR A 298 0.91 5.54 30.06
C THR A 298 -0.13 6.27 30.91
N LEU A 299 -1.39 5.79 30.99
CA LEU A 299 -2.38 6.36 31.91
C LEU A 299 -1.93 6.26 33.37
N SER A 300 -1.12 5.25 33.71
CA SER A 300 -0.53 5.07 35.04
C SER A 300 0.42 6.20 35.46
N LEU A 301 0.84 7.07 34.53
CA LEU A 301 1.62 8.25 34.83
C LEU A 301 0.78 9.36 35.48
N SER A 302 -0.55 9.31 35.36
CA SER A 302 -1.46 10.23 36.03
C SER A 302 -1.69 9.81 37.49
N PRO A 303 -1.25 10.60 38.48
CA PRO A 303 -1.46 10.28 39.90
C PRO A 303 -2.95 10.10 40.23
N ARG A 304 -3.80 10.99 39.71
CA ARG A 304 -5.25 10.95 39.91
C ARG A 304 -5.89 9.64 39.44
N LEU A 305 -5.54 9.19 38.22
CA LEU A 305 -6.09 7.94 37.68
C LEU A 305 -5.58 6.72 38.47
N ARG A 306 -4.31 6.75 38.94
CA ARG A 306 -3.78 5.70 39.82
C ARG A 306 -4.53 5.63 41.15
N ASP A 307 -4.75 6.76 41.80
CA ASP A 307 -5.46 6.80 43.07
C ASP A 307 -6.89 6.31 42.89
N ARG A 308 -7.55 6.75 41.82
CA ARG A 308 -8.91 6.32 41.49
C ARG A 308 -9.00 4.82 41.16
N ALA A 309 -8.01 4.28 40.45
CA ALA A 309 -7.90 2.85 40.18
C ALA A 309 -7.73 2.03 41.47
N ARG A 310 -6.95 2.53 42.43
CA ARG A 310 -6.75 1.89 43.75
C ARG A 310 -8.00 1.92 44.62
N GLU A 311 -8.80 2.99 44.54
CA GLU A 311 -10.08 3.08 45.24
C GLU A 311 -11.12 2.09 44.71
N GLN A 312 -11.01 1.66 43.45
CA GLN A 312 -12.00 0.81 42.78
C GLN A 312 -11.39 -0.37 42.02
N PRO A 313 -10.73 -1.31 42.72
CA PRO A 313 -9.95 -2.37 42.08
C PRO A 313 -10.83 -3.42 41.37
N ARG A 314 -12.00 -3.74 41.93
CA ARG A 314 -12.92 -4.74 41.35
C ARG A 314 -13.42 -4.38 39.94
N PRO A 315 -14.07 -3.21 39.72
CA PRO A 315 -14.59 -2.87 38.38
C PRO A 315 -13.48 -2.70 37.35
N LEU A 316 -12.32 -2.16 37.74
CA LEU A 316 -11.16 -2.08 36.86
C LEU A 316 -10.61 -3.47 36.53
N GLY A 317 -10.48 -4.35 37.52
CA GLY A 317 -10.06 -5.73 37.32
C GLY A 317 -10.99 -6.52 36.39
N LEU A 318 -12.30 -6.31 36.49
CA LEU A 318 -13.28 -6.90 35.57
C LEU A 318 -13.09 -6.39 34.13
N LEU A 319 -12.89 -5.08 33.95
CA LEU A 319 -12.65 -4.51 32.62
C LEU A 319 -11.35 -5.03 32.00
N VAL A 320 -10.25 -5.02 32.76
CA VAL A 320 -8.94 -5.53 32.31
C VAL A 320 -9.01 -7.04 32.03
N GLY A 321 -9.71 -7.80 32.87
CA GLY A 321 -9.95 -9.23 32.66
C GLY A 321 -10.76 -9.51 31.40
N ALA A 322 -11.81 -8.72 31.13
CA ALA A 322 -12.62 -8.83 29.92
C ALA A 322 -11.80 -8.50 28.66
N ALA A 323 -11.01 -7.42 28.69
CA ALA A 323 -10.09 -7.05 27.61
C ALA A 323 -9.08 -8.17 27.31
N ALA A 324 -8.40 -8.66 28.35
CA ALA A 324 -7.45 -9.76 28.23
C ALA A 324 -8.10 -11.05 27.70
N ALA A 325 -9.29 -11.41 28.20
CA ALA A 325 -10.04 -12.57 27.72
C ALA A 325 -10.42 -12.41 26.24
N MET A 326 -10.86 -11.21 25.83
CA MET A 326 -11.18 -10.93 24.44
C MET A 326 -9.96 -11.02 23.52
N ALA A 327 -8.80 -10.51 23.94
CA ALA A 327 -7.56 -10.62 23.18
C ALA A 327 -7.06 -12.08 23.05
N LEU A 328 -7.17 -12.87 24.13
CA LEU A 328 -6.74 -14.27 24.17
C LEU A 328 -7.68 -15.22 23.43
N LEU A 329 -8.98 -14.94 23.47
CA LEU A 329 -10.03 -15.79 22.90
C LEU A 329 -10.60 -15.25 21.58
N TRP A 330 -9.94 -14.26 20.96
CA TRP A 330 -10.44 -13.66 19.72
C TRP A 330 -10.50 -14.71 18.58
N PRO A 331 -11.67 -14.97 18.01
CA PRO A 331 -11.84 -16.04 17.02
C PRO A 331 -11.20 -15.68 15.67
N ALA A 332 -10.97 -16.71 14.84
CA ALA A 332 -10.60 -16.53 13.44
C ALA A 332 -11.72 -15.80 12.67
N SER A 333 -11.34 -15.09 11.60
CA SER A 333 -12.31 -14.43 10.72
C SER A 333 -13.20 -15.47 10.03
N ALA A 334 -14.48 -15.16 9.89
CA ALA A 334 -15.43 -15.96 9.12
C ALA A 334 -15.40 -15.64 7.61
N LEU A 335 -14.63 -14.65 7.17
CA LEU A 335 -14.45 -14.30 5.75
C LEU A 335 -13.62 -15.40 5.08
N SER A 336 -14.25 -16.28 4.30
CA SER A 336 -13.65 -17.53 3.79
C SER A 336 -12.73 -17.40 2.57
N THR A 337 -12.47 -16.19 2.08
CA THR A 337 -11.64 -15.98 0.89
C THR A 337 -10.38 -15.17 1.21
N GLY A 338 -9.21 -15.77 0.99
CA GLY A 338 -7.91 -15.11 1.10
C GLY A 338 -7.20 -15.30 2.45
N TYR A 339 -6.51 -14.25 2.90
CA TYR A 339 -5.65 -14.26 4.08
C TYR A 339 -6.46 -14.07 5.37
N THR A 340 -6.55 -15.11 6.20
CA THR A 340 -7.41 -15.17 7.41
C THR A 340 -6.66 -15.68 8.65
N PRO A 341 -5.61 -14.98 9.10
CA PRO A 341 -4.83 -15.43 10.23
C PRO A 341 -5.58 -15.18 11.54
N THR A 342 -5.38 -16.04 12.55
CA THR A 342 -5.81 -15.77 13.92
C THR A 342 -4.92 -14.70 14.55
N VAL A 343 -5.33 -14.14 15.70
CA VAL A 343 -4.48 -13.24 16.49
C VAL A 343 -3.15 -13.92 16.85
N VAL A 344 -3.21 -15.18 17.29
CA VAL A 344 -2.01 -15.98 17.59
C VAL A 344 -1.16 -16.20 16.33
N GLY A 345 -1.78 -16.56 15.21
CA GLY A 345 -1.07 -16.72 13.92
C GLY A 345 -0.36 -15.44 13.50
N ARG A 346 -0.97 -14.26 13.73
CA ARG A 346 -0.33 -12.96 13.45
C ARG A 346 0.85 -12.66 14.35
N LEU A 347 0.79 -13.06 15.62
CA LEU A 347 1.90 -12.88 16.55
C LEU A 347 3.07 -13.81 16.21
N THR A 348 2.79 -15.03 15.74
CA THR A 348 3.81 -16.03 15.41
C THR A 348 4.36 -15.93 13.98
N GLU A 349 3.78 -15.11 13.10
CA GLU A 349 4.30 -14.83 11.75
C GLU A 349 5.75 -14.29 11.69
N VAL A 350 6.32 -13.85 12.82
CA VAL A 350 7.73 -13.46 12.88
C VAL A 350 8.65 -14.69 12.87
N SER A 351 8.21 -15.85 13.37
CA SER A 351 9.02 -17.07 13.32
C SER A 351 9.09 -17.66 11.91
N THR A 352 8.07 -17.48 11.08
CA THR A 352 8.08 -17.89 9.66
C THR A 352 9.01 -17.04 8.80
N PHE A 353 9.25 -15.76 9.17
CA PHE A 353 10.30 -14.91 8.58
C PHE A 353 11.69 -15.52 8.78
N LEU A 354 11.98 -16.05 9.98
CA LEU A 354 13.28 -16.66 10.28
C LEU A 354 13.47 -18.01 9.58
N ALA A 355 12.38 -18.73 9.31
CA ALA A 355 12.41 -20.04 8.68
C ALA A 355 12.70 -20.01 7.15
N ARG A 356 12.67 -18.84 6.50
CA ARG A 356 12.90 -18.66 5.05
C ARG A 356 12.05 -19.57 4.15
N ASP A 357 10.85 -19.95 4.57
CA ASP A 357 9.96 -20.88 3.84
C ASP A 357 9.29 -20.26 2.59
N GLY A 358 9.94 -19.30 1.92
CA GLY A 358 9.41 -18.66 0.70
C GLY A 358 8.14 -17.83 0.90
N SER A 359 7.68 -17.61 2.15
CA SER A 359 6.47 -16.84 2.43
C SER A 359 6.75 -15.33 2.47
N TYR A 360 6.16 -14.61 1.53
CA TYR A 360 6.24 -13.16 1.33
C TYR A 360 5.52 -12.40 2.47
N SER A 361 6.19 -12.21 3.62
CA SER A 361 5.60 -11.48 4.76
C SER A 361 5.81 -9.96 4.66
N PRO A 362 4.83 -9.12 5.07
CA PRO A 362 4.94 -7.65 5.09
C PRO A 362 6.16 -7.10 5.86
N LEU A 363 6.72 -7.88 6.79
CA LEU A 363 7.95 -7.49 7.49
C LEU A 363 9.17 -7.50 6.55
N HIS A 364 9.24 -8.45 5.60
CA HIS A 364 10.34 -8.54 4.64
C HIS A 364 10.42 -7.28 3.75
N GLN A 365 9.28 -6.81 3.23
CA GLN A 365 9.23 -5.58 2.42
C GLN A 365 9.73 -4.35 3.20
N ARG A 366 9.39 -4.25 4.49
CA ARG A 366 9.77 -3.10 5.33
C ARG A 366 11.27 -2.99 5.54
N VAL A 367 12.00 -4.10 5.57
CA VAL A 367 13.48 -4.06 5.70
C VAL A 367 14.10 -3.28 4.54
N LEU A 368 13.66 -3.54 3.30
CA LEU A 368 14.12 -2.79 2.14
C LEU A 368 13.67 -1.32 2.21
N ILE A 369 12.42 -1.06 2.58
CA ILE A 369 11.90 0.32 2.75
C ILE A 369 12.75 1.11 3.76
N TRP A 370 13.05 0.52 4.91
CA TRP A 370 13.84 1.16 5.97
C TRP A 370 15.29 1.38 5.55
N ALA A 371 15.89 0.42 4.83
CA ALA A 371 17.23 0.58 4.27
C ALA A 371 17.27 1.75 3.27
N CYS A 372 16.29 1.84 2.36
CA CYS A 372 16.18 2.98 1.45
C CYS A 372 16.00 4.30 2.20
N ALA A 373 15.08 4.36 3.17
CA ALA A 373 14.84 5.57 3.97
C ALA A 373 16.09 6.02 4.74
N TRP A 374 16.83 5.06 5.30
CA TRP A 374 18.10 5.32 5.97
C TRP A 374 19.15 5.88 5.00
N LEU A 375 19.30 5.28 3.82
CA LEU A 375 20.24 5.77 2.80
C LEU A 375 19.87 7.17 2.32
N MET A 376 18.59 7.42 2.06
CA MET A 376 18.07 8.73 1.67
C MET A 376 18.47 9.83 2.68
N GLY A 377 18.26 9.57 3.97
CA GLY A 377 18.65 10.49 5.03
C GLY A 377 20.17 10.59 5.19
N SER A 378 20.89 9.47 5.06
CA SER A 378 22.36 9.43 5.22
C SER A 378 23.10 10.17 4.12
N GLU A 379 22.57 10.20 2.89
CA GLU A 379 23.15 10.96 1.78
C GLU A 379 22.95 12.47 1.93
N ALA A 380 21.91 12.89 2.66
CA ALA A 380 21.60 14.29 2.93
C ALA A 380 21.29 14.53 4.42
N PRO A 381 22.26 14.35 5.33
CA PRO A 381 21.98 14.20 6.76
C PRO A 381 21.36 15.44 7.41
N LEU A 382 21.62 16.65 6.90
CA LEU A 382 21.09 17.88 7.52
C LEU A 382 19.62 18.15 7.16
N LEU A 383 19.27 18.03 5.89
CA LEU A 383 17.96 18.46 5.35
C LEU A 383 17.18 17.34 4.65
N GLY A 384 17.72 16.13 4.55
CA GLY A 384 17.11 15.01 3.84
C GLY A 384 16.94 15.26 2.34
N LYS A 385 16.08 14.44 1.71
CA LYS A 385 15.81 14.43 0.27
C LYS A 385 14.70 15.37 -0.18
N GLY A 386 14.03 16.04 0.76
CA GLY A 386 12.96 16.98 0.49
C GLY A 386 11.67 16.60 1.21
N GLY A 387 11.07 17.58 1.89
CA GLY A 387 9.78 17.45 2.54
C GLY A 387 8.70 17.01 1.55
N GLY A 388 8.10 15.84 1.79
CA GLY A 388 7.06 15.25 0.95
C GLY A 388 7.54 14.45 -0.25
N LEU A 389 8.85 14.20 -0.41
CA LEU A 389 9.42 13.60 -1.63
C LEU A 389 9.84 12.13 -1.50
N PHE A 390 9.38 11.43 -0.45
CA PHE A 390 9.77 10.04 -0.22
C PHE A 390 9.43 9.13 -1.41
N GLU A 391 8.16 9.13 -1.83
CA GLU A 391 7.65 8.30 -2.93
C GLU A 391 8.39 8.55 -4.25
N LEU A 392 8.80 9.80 -4.50
CA LEU A 392 9.50 10.19 -5.72
C LEU A 392 10.91 9.57 -5.80
N PHE A 393 11.61 9.50 -4.68
CA PHE A 393 13.02 9.08 -4.65
C PHE A 393 13.23 7.63 -4.22
N TYR A 394 12.34 7.07 -3.40
CA TYR A 394 12.42 5.69 -2.93
C TYR A 394 12.77 4.66 -4.01
N PRO A 395 12.16 4.70 -5.22
CA PRO A 395 12.40 3.70 -6.27
C PRO A 395 13.85 3.65 -6.75
N PHE A 396 14.57 4.79 -6.74
CA PHE A 396 15.98 4.84 -7.14
C PHE A 396 16.91 4.18 -6.11
N TYR A 397 16.67 4.40 -4.81
CA TYR A 397 17.41 3.73 -3.74
C TYR A 397 17.10 2.24 -3.71
N GLN A 398 15.84 1.90 -3.96
CA GLN A 398 15.38 0.53 -4.03
C GLN A 398 16.08 -0.22 -5.18
N GLY A 399 16.09 0.36 -6.38
CA GLY A 399 16.75 -0.21 -7.54
C GLY A 399 18.24 -0.46 -7.27
N HIS A 400 18.94 0.53 -6.71
CA HIS A 400 20.34 0.38 -6.30
C HIS A 400 20.56 -0.78 -5.31
N LEU A 401 19.78 -0.84 -4.22
CA LEU A 401 19.93 -1.90 -3.20
C LEU A 401 19.63 -3.29 -3.76
N ILE A 402 18.62 -3.43 -4.61
CA ILE A 402 18.25 -4.68 -5.26
C ILE A 402 19.33 -5.13 -6.24
N HIS A 403 19.94 -4.18 -6.95
CA HIS A 403 21.02 -4.42 -7.89
C HIS A 403 22.24 -5.01 -7.18
N GLU A 404 22.76 -4.27 -6.19
CA GLU A 404 24.02 -4.55 -5.50
C GLU A 404 23.92 -5.73 -4.52
N ILE A 405 22.78 -5.90 -3.86
CA ILE A 405 22.65 -6.84 -2.74
C ILE A 405 21.60 -7.91 -3.07
N PRO A 406 22.02 -9.15 -3.40
CA PRO A 406 21.11 -10.25 -3.73
C PRO A 406 20.03 -10.53 -2.68
N PHE A 407 20.31 -10.24 -1.41
CA PHE A 407 19.36 -10.35 -0.31
C PHE A 407 18.05 -9.57 -0.56
N PHE A 408 18.11 -8.41 -1.22
CA PHE A 408 16.94 -7.56 -1.44
C PHE A 408 16.12 -7.92 -2.69
N ARG A 409 16.60 -8.82 -3.56
CA ARG A 409 15.92 -9.13 -4.84
C ARG A 409 14.51 -9.69 -4.67
N GLY A 410 14.28 -10.47 -3.61
CA GLY A 410 12.94 -10.98 -3.26
C GLY A 410 12.03 -9.99 -2.53
N MET A 411 12.50 -8.75 -2.28
CA MET A 411 11.82 -7.78 -1.41
C MET A 411 11.28 -6.55 -2.16
N ARG A 412 11.33 -6.52 -3.50
CA ARG A 412 10.78 -5.41 -4.30
C ARG A 412 9.33 -5.13 -3.90
N THR A 413 9.05 -3.87 -3.60
CA THR A 413 7.72 -3.34 -3.29
C THR A 413 7.66 -1.88 -3.73
N HIS A 414 6.47 -1.36 -4.00
CA HIS A 414 6.28 0.08 -4.17
C HIS A 414 5.98 0.70 -2.80
N ALA A 415 6.69 1.76 -2.41
CA ALA A 415 6.47 2.43 -1.14
C ALA A 415 6.33 3.94 -1.31
N ASN A 416 5.23 4.48 -0.79
CA ASN A 416 4.98 5.92 -0.73
C ASN A 416 5.41 6.55 0.61
N ASN A 417 5.78 5.73 1.60
CA ASN A 417 6.28 6.15 2.91
C ASN A 417 7.21 5.09 3.50
N ALA A 418 8.02 5.49 4.47
CA ALA A 418 8.99 4.64 5.15
C ALA A 418 8.37 3.59 6.10
N HIS A 419 7.06 3.67 6.39
CA HIS A 419 6.40 2.79 7.38
C HIS A 419 7.05 2.80 8.77
N ASN A 420 7.70 3.91 9.10
CA ASN A 420 8.32 4.24 10.37
C ASN A 420 8.48 5.76 10.43
N GLU A 421 7.84 6.41 11.39
CA GLU A 421 7.79 7.88 11.48
C GLU A 421 9.19 8.53 11.58
N ILE A 422 10.12 7.90 12.31
CA ILE A 422 11.47 8.44 12.51
C ILE A 422 12.25 8.40 11.20
N LEU A 423 12.19 7.28 10.48
CA LEU A 423 12.84 7.13 9.17
C LEU A 423 12.16 7.98 8.09
N GLU A 424 10.84 8.12 8.15
CA GLU A 424 10.07 9.00 7.26
C GLU A 424 10.55 10.44 7.38
N ILE A 425 10.61 10.97 8.61
CA ILE A 425 11.05 12.33 8.87
C ILE A 425 12.54 12.50 8.56
N PHE A 426 13.39 11.54 8.94
CA PHE A 426 14.83 11.60 8.68
C PHE A 426 15.14 11.60 7.17
N SER A 427 14.56 10.68 6.41
CA SER A 427 14.79 10.56 4.98
C SER A 427 14.39 11.82 4.20
N GLN A 428 13.32 12.48 4.64
CA GLN A 428 12.81 13.67 3.96
C GLN A 428 13.44 14.95 4.47
N THR A 429 13.55 15.16 5.78
CA THR A 429 13.91 16.45 6.39
C THR A 429 15.24 16.46 7.13
N GLY A 430 15.96 15.33 7.15
CA GLY A 430 17.25 15.18 7.81
C GLY A 430 17.19 15.32 9.33
N LEU A 431 18.35 15.50 9.94
CA LEU A 431 18.53 15.67 11.38
C LEU A 431 17.89 16.97 11.90
N LEU A 432 17.77 18.01 11.08
CA LEU A 432 17.11 19.26 11.51
C LEU A 432 15.61 19.04 11.71
N GLY A 433 14.92 18.43 10.74
CA GLY A 433 13.49 18.15 10.89
C GLY A 433 13.22 17.04 11.90
N LEU A 434 14.04 15.98 11.93
CA LEU A 434 13.94 14.95 12.97
C LEU A 434 14.18 15.53 14.37
N GLY A 435 15.19 16.37 14.53
CA GLY A 435 15.49 17.06 15.78
C GLY A 435 14.33 17.96 16.23
N ALA A 436 13.73 18.73 15.32
CA ALA A 436 12.56 19.56 15.61
C ALA A 436 11.32 18.71 15.99
N PHE A 437 11.11 17.57 15.33
CA PHE A 437 10.03 16.64 15.65
C PHE A 437 10.22 16.00 17.03
N VAL A 438 11.42 15.51 17.33
CA VAL A 438 11.75 14.96 18.66
C VAL A 438 11.63 16.05 19.73
N ALA A 439 12.13 17.26 19.47
CA ALA A 439 11.98 18.40 20.37
C ALA A 439 10.51 18.75 20.62
N PHE A 440 9.66 18.70 19.60
CA PHE A 440 8.21 18.90 19.76
C PHE A 440 7.63 17.91 20.78
N TRP A 441 7.91 16.62 20.63
CA TRP A 441 7.36 15.60 21.53
C TRP A 441 7.99 15.60 22.92
N VAL A 442 9.28 15.90 23.04
CA VAL A 442 9.93 16.10 24.33
C VAL A 442 9.28 17.26 25.07
N VAL A 443 9.09 18.42 24.42
CA VAL A 443 8.44 19.58 25.01
C VAL A 443 6.96 19.30 25.31
N PHE A 444 6.27 18.58 24.43
CA PHE A 444 4.88 18.16 24.62
C PHE A 444 4.73 17.34 25.92
N PHE A 445 5.47 16.23 26.05
CA PHE A 445 5.37 15.36 27.21
C PHE A 445 5.97 15.97 28.49
N TRP A 446 6.98 16.82 28.36
CA TRP A 446 7.48 17.61 29.48
C TRP A 446 6.42 18.59 30.00
N ALA A 447 5.75 19.32 29.11
CA ALA A 447 4.65 20.21 29.48
C ALA A 447 3.49 19.44 30.11
N VAL A 448 3.15 18.27 29.54
CA VAL A 448 2.15 17.36 30.12
C VAL A 448 2.54 16.98 31.55
N ARG A 449 3.75 16.43 31.75
CA ARG A 449 4.24 16.06 33.09
C ARG A 449 4.22 17.23 34.08
N ARG A 450 4.69 18.41 33.65
CA ARG A 450 4.72 19.61 34.49
C ARG A 450 3.30 20.03 34.91
N TRP A 451 2.34 20.01 33.99
CA TRP A 451 0.95 20.34 34.29
C TRP A 451 0.27 19.26 35.15
N SER A 452 0.58 17.98 34.95
CA SER A 452 0.14 16.88 35.83
C SER A 452 0.61 17.06 37.27
N ALA A 453 1.85 17.52 37.46
CA ALA A 453 2.47 17.62 38.78
C ALA A 453 2.14 18.93 39.51
N GLY A 454 2.10 20.04 38.78
CA GLY A 454 1.98 21.39 39.37
C GLY A 454 0.55 21.89 39.57
N ARG A 455 -0.46 21.16 39.08
CA ARG A 455 -1.87 21.58 39.20
C ARG A 455 -2.72 20.41 39.72
N PRO A 456 -3.25 20.50 40.95
CA PRO A 456 -3.98 19.39 41.54
C PRO A 456 -5.34 19.18 40.85
N GLY A 457 -5.39 18.19 39.94
CA GLY A 457 -6.59 17.47 39.48
C GLY A 457 -7.63 18.25 38.65
N ARG A 458 -8.12 17.64 37.55
CA ARG A 458 -9.57 17.40 37.33
C ARG A 458 -10.00 16.89 35.94
N ASP A 459 -9.14 16.74 34.94
CA ASP A 459 -9.62 16.26 33.63
C ASP A 459 -9.03 14.91 33.20
N PRO A 460 -9.71 13.77 33.45
CA PRO A 460 -9.26 12.45 32.95
C PRO A 460 -9.14 12.42 31.42
N LEU A 461 -9.89 13.30 30.74
CA LEU A 461 -9.93 13.45 29.30
C LEU A 461 -8.56 13.92 28.77
N TRP A 462 -7.89 14.82 29.48
CA TRP A 462 -6.57 15.31 29.11
C TRP A 462 -5.49 14.23 29.31
N ALA A 463 -5.54 13.49 30.42
CA ALA A 463 -4.60 12.39 30.66
C ALA A 463 -4.77 11.29 29.61
N GLY A 464 -6.03 10.92 29.32
CA GLY A 464 -6.36 10.00 28.23
C GLY A 464 -5.89 10.50 26.87
N ALA A 465 -6.06 11.78 26.56
CA ALA A 465 -5.66 12.37 25.29
C ALA A 465 -4.13 12.37 25.11
N ALA A 466 -3.37 12.73 26.15
CA ALA A 466 -1.90 12.65 26.13
C ALA A 466 -1.41 11.21 25.97
N SER A 467 -2.06 10.26 26.64
CA SER A 467 -1.83 8.82 26.48
C SER A 467 -2.18 8.31 25.08
N GLY A 468 -3.26 8.80 24.47
CA GLY A 468 -3.62 8.51 23.07
C GLY A 468 -2.54 8.98 22.09
N CYS A 469 -1.93 10.15 22.35
CA CYS A 469 -0.79 10.63 21.56
C CYS A 469 0.43 9.70 21.69
N ALA A 470 0.76 9.25 22.92
CA ALA A 470 1.84 8.28 23.14
C ALA A 470 1.59 6.95 22.42
N GLY A 471 0.35 6.45 22.47
CA GLY A 471 -0.05 5.23 21.77
C GLY A 471 0.08 5.35 20.25
N MET A 472 -0.36 6.47 19.67
CA MET A 472 -0.23 6.72 18.23
C MET A 472 1.23 6.84 17.78
N LEU A 473 2.10 7.47 18.58
CA LEU A 473 3.54 7.52 18.29
C LEU A 473 4.16 6.12 18.30
N ALA A 474 3.79 5.26 19.26
CA ALA A 474 4.24 3.88 19.32
C ALA A 474 3.73 3.04 18.12
N ASP A 475 2.47 3.23 17.70
CA ASP A 475 1.91 2.59 16.50
C ASP A 475 2.72 2.96 15.24
N ASN A 476 3.05 4.24 15.07
CA ASN A 476 3.74 4.75 13.87
C ASN A 476 5.25 4.47 13.85
N MET A 477 5.79 3.72 14.82
CA MET A 477 7.12 3.10 14.64
C MET A 477 7.09 1.97 13.60
N LEU A 478 5.92 1.41 13.32
CA LEU A 478 5.71 0.30 12.39
C LEU A 478 4.47 0.51 11.51
N ASN A 479 4.02 1.75 11.35
CA ASN A 479 2.80 2.13 10.64
C ASN A 479 2.98 3.50 9.95
N VAL A 480 1.97 3.95 9.21
CA VAL A 480 1.99 5.18 8.37
C VAL A 480 0.82 6.13 8.63
N SER A 481 -0.01 5.83 9.63
CA SER A 481 -1.29 6.48 9.86
C SER A 481 -1.20 7.99 10.13
N LEU A 482 -0.06 8.52 10.57
CA LEU A 482 0.17 9.96 10.73
C LEU A 482 0.23 10.73 9.41
N HIS A 483 0.31 10.03 8.27
CA HIS A 483 0.30 10.61 6.93
C HIS A 483 -1.06 10.48 6.22
N PHE A 484 -2.08 9.98 6.92
CA PHE A 484 -3.42 9.81 6.36
C PHE A 484 -4.45 10.66 7.10
N ALA A 485 -5.37 11.25 6.34
CA ALA A 485 -6.19 12.37 6.77
C ALA A 485 -6.95 12.12 8.08
N VAL A 486 -7.76 11.07 8.19
CA VAL A 486 -8.63 10.87 9.37
C VAL A 486 -7.84 10.53 10.65
N PRO A 487 -6.90 9.56 10.66
CA PRO A 487 -6.10 9.29 11.85
C PRO A 487 -5.19 10.47 12.23
N ALA A 488 -4.56 11.13 11.25
CA ALA A 488 -3.71 12.29 11.51
C ALA A 488 -4.51 13.47 12.08
N PHE A 489 -5.70 13.77 11.52
CA PHE A 489 -6.60 14.77 12.07
C PHE A 489 -6.93 14.47 13.53
N MET A 490 -7.34 13.23 13.86
CA MET A 490 -7.67 12.87 15.23
C MET A 490 -6.46 13.01 16.17
N PHE A 491 -5.27 12.61 15.72
CA PHE A 491 -4.04 12.75 16.47
C PHE A 491 -3.67 14.22 16.76
N TRP A 492 -3.62 15.06 15.73
CA TRP A 492 -3.26 16.48 15.88
C TRP A 492 -4.35 17.27 16.60
N TRP A 493 -5.62 16.91 16.43
CA TRP A 493 -6.74 17.45 17.22
C TRP A 493 -6.58 17.11 18.71
N THR A 494 -6.21 15.87 19.01
CA THR A 494 -5.97 15.41 20.39
C THR A 494 -4.78 16.15 21.00
N ALA A 495 -3.66 16.21 20.29
CA ALA A 495 -2.47 16.94 20.74
C ALA A 495 -2.75 18.44 20.96
N GLY A 496 -3.47 19.08 20.04
CA GLY A 496 -3.89 20.47 20.17
C GLY A 496 -4.82 20.67 21.37
N THR A 497 -5.77 19.77 21.59
CA THR A 497 -6.67 19.80 22.75
C THR A 497 -5.90 19.70 24.06
N VAL A 498 -4.92 18.79 24.15
CA VAL A 498 -4.05 18.64 25.34
C VAL A 498 -3.31 19.94 25.64
N MET A 499 -2.67 20.53 24.64
CA MET A 499 -1.90 21.76 24.77
C MET A 499 -2.78 22.97 25.09
N GLY A 500 -3.94 23.11 24.43
CA GLY A 500 -4.90 24.18 24.67
C GLY A 500 -5.51 24.15 26.06
N ARG A 501 -5.90 22.97 26.57
CA ARG A 501 -6.41 22.81 27.95
C ARG A 501 -5.34 23.13 28.99
N GLY A 502 -4.12 22.62 28.81
CA GLY A 502 -3.00 22.89 29.72
C GLY A 502 -2.60 24.37 29.76
N ALA A 503 -2.71 25.06 28.62
CA ALA A 503 -2.40 26.48 28.49
C ALA A 503 -3.51 27.43 29.01
N ARG A 504 -4.72 26.95 29.34
CA ARG A 504 -5.86 27.81 29.79
C ARG A 504 -5.52 28.76 30.93
N GLN A 505 -4.73 28.28 31.89
CA GLN A 505 -4.36 29.04 33.09
C GLN A 505 -2.96 29.67 32.95
N ALA A 506 -2.39 29.72 31.75
CA ALA A 506 -1.15 30.47 31.50
C ALA A 506 -1.47 31.97 31.41
N PRO A 507 -0.60 32.87 31.91
CA PRO A 507 -1.00 34.23 32.24
C PRO A 507 -1.55 35.07 31.09
N GLU A 508 -1.11 34.88 29.84
CA GLU A 508 -1.62 35.66 28.70
C GLU A 508 -1.57 34.84 27.40
N ARG A 509 -2.67 34.84 26.64
CA ARG A 509 -2.65 34.38 25.25
C ARG A 509 -1.69 35.25 24.44
N LEU A 510 -1.09 34.69 23.40
CA LEU A 510 -0.32 35.51 22.46
C LEU A 510 -1.32 36.34 21.66
N VAL A 511 -1.33 37.65 21.85
CA VAL A 511 -2.22 38.55 21.12
C VAL A 511 -1.42 39.29 20.04
N TRP A 512 -1.70 38.99 18.78
CA TRP A 512 -1.13 39.75 17.67
C TRP A 512 -1.94 41.05 17.47
N LYS A 513 -1.42 42.13 18.07
CA LYS A 513 -1.98 43.48 18.04
C LYS A 513 -1.58 44.21 16.75
N ALA A 514 -2.15 43.80 15.62
CA ALA A 514 -2.00 44.49 14.33
C ALA A 514 -3.24 45.37 14.02
N PRO A 515 -3.11 46.40 13.16
CA PRO A 515 -4.25 47.17 12.68
C PRO A 515 -5.34 46.26 12.11
N ALA A 516 -6.62 46.62 12.30
CA ALA A 516 -7.75 45.80 11.87
C ALA A 516 -7.68 45.44 10.38
N VAL A 517 -7.19 46.35 9.54
CA VAL A 517 -6.96 46.13 8.10
C VAL A 517 -5.97 45.00 7.87
N LEU A 518 -4.81 45.00 8.55
CA LEU A 518 -3.78 43.96 8.40
C LEU A 518 -4.27 42.59 8.90
N ARG A 519 -5.00 42.58 10.03
CA ARG A 519 -5.58 41.34 10.58
C ARG A 519 -6.64 40.76 9.66
N ARG A 520 -7.51 41.60 9.07
CA ARG A 520 -8.51 41.17 8.09
C ARG A 520 -7.87 40.75 6.78
N ALA A 521 -6.79 41.39 6.34
CA ALA A 521 -6.03 40.97 5.16
C ALA A 521 -5.38 39.58 5.37
N ALA A 522 -4.76 39.35 6.53
CA ALA A 522 -4.23 38.02 6.88
C ALA A 522 -5.35 36.97 6.97
N ALA A 523 -6.49 37.30 7.55
CA ALA A 523 -7.67 36.43 7.56
C ALA A 523 -8.16 36.12 6.14
N ALA A 524 -8.26 37.13 5.28
CA ALA A 524 -8.69 36.99 3.90
C ALA A 524 -7.72 36.10 3.11
N ALA A 525 -6.42 36.25 3.30
CA ALA A 525 -5.42 35.38 2.69
C ALA A 525 -5.59 33.91 3.13
N LEU A 526 -5.84 33.65 4.42
CA LEU A 526 -6.13 32.31 4.91
C LEU A 526 -7.46 31.76 4.38
N VAL A 527 -8.49 32.59 4.26
CA VAL A 527 -9.77 32.21 3.66
C VAL A 527 -9.57 31.84 2.19
N LEU A 528 -8.85 32.64 1.41
CA LEU A 528 -8.54 32.35 0.01
C LEU A 528 -7.71 31.07 -0.13
N ALA A 529 -6.71 30.86 0.74
CA ALA A 529 -5.93 29.63 0.77
C ALA A 529 -6.79 28.41 1.12
N ALA A 530 -7.72 28.54 2.07
CA ALA A 530 -8.65 27.47 2.43
C ALA A 530 -9.67 27.16 1.31
N LEU A 531 -10.17 28.20 0.62
CA LEU A 531 -11.03 28.04 -0.55
C LEU A 531 -10.28 27.38 -1.70
N ALA A 532 -9.00 27.74 -1.93
CA ALA A 532 -8.15 27.10 -2.90
C ALA A 532 -7.89 25.62 -2.52
N ALA A 533 -7.61 25.33 -1.25
CA ALA A 533 -7.46 23.96 -0.77
C ALA A 533 -8.75 23.14 -0.98
N ALA A 534 -9.91 23.69 -0.63
CA ALA A 534 -11.20 23.05 -0.85
C ALA A 534 -11.50 22.83 -2.35
N TRP A 535 -11.19 23.81 -3.20
CA TRP A 535 -11.31 23.69 -4.66
C TRP A 535 -10.38 22.60 -5.22
N LEU A 536 -9.13 22.52 -4.75
CA LEU A 536 -8.20 21.45 -5.12
C LEU A 536 -8.74 20.07 -4.73
N GLN A 537 -9.44 19.95 -3.60
CA GLN A 537 -10.07 18.68 -3.21
C GLN A 537 -11.24 18.30 -4.11
N VAL A 538 -12.06 19.25 -4.56
CA VAL A 538 -13.11 18.99 -5.57
C VAL A 538 -12.49 18.49 -6.87
N ARG A 539 -11.37 19.08 -7.29
CA ARG A 539 -10.64 18.65 -8.48
C ARG A 539 -10.06 17.25 -8.33
N PHE A 540 -9.40 16.98 -7.20
CA PHE A 540 -8.88 15.66 -6.84
C PHE A 540 -9.98 14.60 -6.90
N TRP A 541 -11.13 14.88 -6.29
CA TRP A 541 -12.25 13.96 -6.27
C TRP A 541 -12.80 13.67 -7.67
N ASN A 542 -13.04 14.70 -8.49
CA ASN A 542 -13.53 14.51 -9.87
C ASN A 542 -12.53 13.74 -10.73
N ARG A 543 -11.24 14.05 -10.60
CA ARG A 543 -10.17 13.36 -11.30
C ARG A 543 -10.17 11.86 -10.98
N GLU A 544 -10.24 11.48 -9.71
CA GLU A 544 -10.28 10.07 -9.28
C GLU A 544 -11.51 9.35 -9.84
N ALA A 545 -12.68 9.99 -9.79
CA ALA A 545 -13.92 9.42 -10.32
C ALA A 545 -13.79 9.08 -11.82
N TRP A 546 -13.30 10.02 -12.63
CA TRP A 546 -13.06 9.82 -14.06
C TRP A 546 -11.92 8.82 -14.34
N TYR A 547 -10.88 8.80 -13.51
CA TYR A 547 -9.78 7.84 -13.61
C TYR A 547 -10.29 6.40 -13.45
N PHE A 548 -11.04 6.12 -12.39
CA PHE A 548 -11.58 4.77 -12.16
C PHE A 548 -12.58 4.35 -13.24
N ALA A 549 -13.40 5.29 -13.74
CA ALA A 549 -14.29 5.04 -14.87
C ALA A 549 -13.49 4.64 -16.12
N GLY A 550 -12.47 5.43 -16.48
CA GLY A 550 -11.59 5.17 -17.61
C GLY A 550 -10.82 3.86 -17.49
N PHE A 551 -10.20 3.61 -16.35
CA PHE A 551 -9.49 2.36 -16.05
C PHE A 551 -10.39 1.13 -16.25
N LYS A 552 -11.63 1.17 -15.75
CA LYS A 552 -12.60 0.07 -15.92
C LYS A 552 -12.94 -0.16 -17.40
N LEU A 553 -13.19 0.90 -18.17
CA LEU A 553 -13.52 0.83 -19.59
C LEU A 553 -12.34 0.27 -20.41
N VAL A 554 -11.11 0.72 -20.13
CA VAL A 554 -9.89 0.21 -20.77
C VAL A 554 -9.68 -1.29 -20.51
N ARG A 555 -9.99 -1.77 -19.31
CA ARG A 555 -9.96 -3.21 -18.97
C ARG A 555 -11.06 -4.02 -19.65
N GLN A 556 -12.20 -3.41 -19.93
CA GLN A 556 -13.28 -4.00 -20.75
C GLN A 556 -13.00 -3.92 -22.26
N ASN A 557 -11.80 -3.48 -22.64
CA ASN A 557 -11.38 -3.26 -24.03
C ASN A 557 -12.19 -2.19 -24.78
N ASN A 558 -12.96 -1.35 -24.09
CA ASN A 558 -13.62 -0.19 -24.67
C ASN A 558 -12.66 1.01 -24.68
N LEU A 559 -11.69 0.99 -25.60
CA LEU A 559 -10.61 1.97 -25.65
C LEU A 559 -11.10 3.40 -25.90
N SER A 560 -12.08 3.61 -26.77
CA SER A 560 -12.57 4.96 -27.10
C SER A 560 -13.20 5.64 -25.89
N ALA A 561 -14.12 4.98 -25.20
CA ALA A 561 -14.76 5.53 -24.01
C ALA A 561 -13.76 5.63 -22.84
N GLY A 562 -12.83 4.67 -22.74
CA GLY A 562 -11.75 4.69 -21.75
C GLY A 562 -10.82 5.89 -21.90
N ILE A 563 -10.36 6.17 -23.12
CA ILE A 563 -9.55 7.35 -23.44
C ILE A 563 -10.32 8.62 -23.10
N HIS A 564 -11.57 8.75 -23.53
CA HIS A 564 -12.39 9.92 -23.22
C HIS A 564 -12.49 10.18 -21.71
N ALA A 565 -12.80 9.14 -20.92
CA ALA A 565 -12.87 9.26 -19.47
C ALA A 565 -11.51 9.64 -18.84
N LEU A 566 -10.40 9.09 -19.34
CA LEU A 566 -9.05 9.43 -18.86
C LEU A 566 -8.63 10.87 -19.25
N GLU A 567 -9.02 11.37 -20.43
CA GLU A 567 -8.86 12.78 -20.80
C GLU A 567 -9.69 13.70 -19.90
N ARG A 568 -10.92 13.29 -19.56
CA ARG A 568 -11.73 14.00 -18.57
C ARG A 568 -11.05 14.00 -17.20
N SER A 569 -10.47 12.89 -16.76
CA SER A 569 -9.67 12.82 -15.53
C SER A 569 -8.50 13.82 -15.56
N ARG A 570 -7.71 13.82 -16.65
CA ARG A 570 -6.61 14.75 -16.88
C ARG A 570 -7.06 16.23 -16.81
N SER A 571 -8.25 16.56 -17.32
CA SER A 571 -8.79 17.92 -17.27
C SER A 571 -9.06 18.41 -15.83
N TRP A 572 -9.35 17.50 -14.90
CA TRP A 572 -9.54 17.78 -13.47
C TRP A 572 -8.23 17.76 -12.68
N GLY A 573 -7.26 16.94 -13.08
CA GLY A 573 -5.91 16.95 -12.49
C GLY A 573 -4.84 16.65 -13.53
N PRO A 574 -4.20 17.68 -14.09
CA PRO A 574 -3.26 17.50 -15.21
C PRO A 574 -1.92 16.89 -14.81
N ARG A 575 -1.68 16.66 -13.51
CA ARG A 575 -0.46 16.10 -12.93
C ARG A 575 -0.80 15.02 -11.90
N GLU A 576 -1.46 13.96 -12.35
CA GLU A 576 -1.65 12.75 -11.56
C GLU A 576 -1.13 11.56 -12.35
N VAL A 577 -0.20 10.83 -11.75
CA VAL A 577 0.63 9.87 -12.44
C VAL A 577 -0.15 8.67 -12.94
N ASN A 578 -1.10 8.14 -12.16
CA ASN A 578 -1.81 6.91 -12.52
C ASN A 578 -2.74 7.13 -13.72
N ALA A 579 -3.50 8.21 -13.73
CA ALA A 579 -4.41 8.57 -14.81
C ALA A 579 -3.66 8.88 -16.11
N LEU A 580 -2.52 9.57 -16.02
CA LEU A 580 -1.68 9.87 -17.19
C LEU A 580 -0.98 8.61 -17.72
N TYR A 581 -0.52 7.72 -16.84
CA TYR A 581 0.05 6.44 -17.22
C TYR A 581 -0.99 5.56 -17.93
N GLU A 582 -2.19 5.40 -17.36
CA GLU A 582 -3.26 4.64 -17.98
C GLU A 582 -3.74 5.26 -19.29
N LEU A 583 -3.74 6.60 -19.40
CA LEU A 583 -4.01 7.29 -20.66
C LEU A 583 -2.95 6.97 -21.72
N GLY A 584 -1.67 6.94 -21.34
CA GLY A 584 -0.58 6.51 -22.21
C GLY A 584 -0.74 5.06 -22.68
N ASN A 585 -1.09 4.15 -21.76
CA ASN A 585 -1.37 2.74 -22.08
C ASN A 585 -2.56 2.61 -23.05
N ALA A 586 -3.62 3.38 -22.83
CA ALA A 586 -4.80 3.37 -23.69
C ALA A 586 -4.47 3.89 -25.10
N TYR A 587 -3.70 4.98 -25.22
CA TYR A 587 -3.23 5.48 -26.52
C TYR A 587 -2.30 4.51 -27.24
N ALA A 588 -1.38 3.87 -26.51
CA ALA A 588 -0.52 2.84 -27.07
C ALA A 588 -1.38 1.67 -27.61
N ARG A 589 -2.37 1.19 -26.87
CA ARG A 589 -3.28 0.13 -27.35
C ARG A 589 -4.14 0.56 -28.54
N ALA A 590 -4.48 1.84 -28.63
CA ALA A 590 -5.22 2.43 -29.74
C ALA A 590 -4.34 2.79 -30.96
N ALA A 591 -3.08 2.35 -30.99
CA ALA A 591 -2.12 2.66 -32.06
C ALA A 591 -1.90 4.17 -32.30
N ARG A 592 -1.95 4.98 -31.24
CA ARG A 592 -1.69 6.43 -31.24
C ARG A 592 -0.36 6.75 -30.53
N PRO A 593 0.81 6.50 -31.15
CA PRO A 593 2.10 6.54 -30.44
C PRO A 593 2.55 7.94 -30.01
N ASN A 594 2.22 9.00 -30.76
CA ASN A 594 2.55 10.38 -30.35
C ASN A 594 1.79 10.79 -29.08
N ASP A 595 0.49 10.49 -29.01
CA ASP A 595 -0.34 10.78 -27.84
C ASP A 595 0.08 9.95 -26.63
N ALA A 596 0.48 8.68 -26.85
CA ALA A 596 1.04 7.84 -25.81
C ALA A 596 2.33 8.44 -25.23
N ALA A 597 3.25 8.89 -26.08
CA ALA A 597 4.50 9.51 -25.64
C ALA A 597 4.27 10.81 -24.86
N GLU A 598 3.30 11.63 -25.27
CA GLU A 598 2.91 12.84 -24.54
C GLU A 598 2.32 12.49 -23.17
N ALA A 599 1.41 11.52 -23.09
CA ALA A 599 0.77 11.11 -21.85
C ALA A 599 1.77 10.49 -20.85
N TYR A 600 2.69 9.64 -21.31
CA TYR A 600 3.75 9.08 -20.44
C TYR A 600 4.72 10.16 -19.95
N ARG A 601 5.12 11.12 -20.80
CA ARG A 601 5.95 12.25 -20.36
C ARG A 601 5.23 13.10 -19.31
N ALA A 602 3.95 13.37 -19.51
CA ALA A 602 3.14 14.07 -18.51
C ALA A 602 3.03 13.27 -17.20
N ALA A 603 2.98 11.93 -17.28
CA ALA A 603 3.00 11.07 -16.09
C ALA A 603 4.34 11.18 -15.33
N LEU A 604 5.48 11.20 -16.04
CA LEU A 604 6.80 11.43 -15.44
C LEU A 604 6.93 12.85 -14.84
N ASP A 605 6.34 13.86 -15.48
CA ASP A 605 6.25 15.23 -14.93
C ASP A 605 5.41 15.29 -13.64
N ALA A 606 4.50 14.33 -13.43
CA ALA A 606 3.72 14.22 -12.20
C ALA A 606 4.49 13.45 -11.11
N ASN A 607 5.07 12.30 -11.45
CA ASN A 607 5.92 11.51 -10.59
C ASN A 607 6.88 10.65 -11.43
N ALA A 608 8.19 10.89 -11.28
CA ALA A 608 9.25 10.22 -12.02
C ALA A 608 9.81 8.96 -11.30
N GLY A 609 9.07 8.40 -10.34
CA GLY A 609 9.48 7.22 -9.57
C GLY A 609 9.09 5.86 -10.17
N TYR A 610 8.47 5.80 -11.34
CA TYR A 610 7.91 4.54 -11.89
C TYR A 610 8.73 4.03 -13.08
N ASP A 611 9.40 2.89 -12.92
CA ASP A 611 10.14 2.24 -14.01
C ASP A 611 9.25 1.85 -15.19
N GLU A 612 8.01 1.45 -14.91
CA GLU A 612 7.07 1.03 -15.95
C GLU A 612 6.72 2.16 -16.91
N ILE A 613 6.71 3.41 -16.43
CA ILE A 613 6.46 4.60 -17.28
C ILE A 613 7.66 4.86 -18.19
N PHE A 614 8.87 4.82 -17.64
CA PHE A 614 10.10 4.96 -18.43
C PHE A 614 10.21 3.86 -19.50
N PHE A 615 9.99 2.60 -19.12
CA PHE A 615 10.03 1.45 -20.03
C PHE A 615 9.00 1.58 -21.17
N ASN A 616 7.76 1.94 -20.85
CA ASN A 616 6.71 2.08 -21.86
C ASN A 616 6.98 3.26 -22.79
N LEU A 617 7.44 4.40 -22.26
CA LEU A 617 7.83 5.54 -23.09
C LEU A 617 9.01 5.21 -24.00
N ALA A 618 10.03 4.50 -23.49
CA ALA A 618 11.16 4.03 -24.27
C ALA A 618 10.71 3.12 -25.42
N THR A 619 9.81 2.19 -25.13
CA THR A 619 9.24 1.27 -26.12
C THR A 619 8.44 2.00 -27.20
N VAL A 620 7.69 3.05 -26.83
CA VAL A 620 7.00 3.90 -27.81
C VAL A 620 7.99 4.67 -28.68
N TYR A 621 9.03 5.28 -28.10
CA TYR A 621 10.03 6.01 -28.87
C TYR A 621 10.82 5.10 -29.82
N GLY A 622 11.40 4.02 -29.30
CA GLY A 622 12.24 3.11 -30.08
C GLY A 622 11.43 2.28 -31.07
N GLY A 623 10.34 1.65 -30.63
CA GLY A 623 9.61 0.67 -31.42
C GLY A 623 8.53 1.23 -32.34
N ARG A 624 7.97 2.42 -32.05
CA ARG A 624 6.81 2.96 -32.80
C ARG A 624 7.05 4.32 -33.44
N LEU A 625 7.90 5.14 -32.85
CA LEU A 625 8.25 6.46 -33.39
C LEU A 625 9.61 6.47 -34.10
N GLY A 626 10.40 5.39 -34.01
CA GLY A 626 11.70 5.27 -34.67
C GLY A 626 12.74 6.25 -34.12
N ARG A 627 12.69 6.56 -32.82
CA ARG A 627 13.57 7.50 -32.11
C ARG A 627 14.43 6.79 -31.06
N PRO A 628 15.35 5.89 -31.46
CA PRO A 628 16.15 5.11 -30.52
C PRO A 628 17.02 5.99 -29.60
N GLU A 629 17.46 7.16 -30.05
CA GLU A 629 18.25 8.12 -29.27
C GLU A 629 17.47 8.69 -28.07
N GLN A 630 16.14 8.77 -28.16
CA GLN A 630 15.27 9.18 -27.05
C GLN A 630 14.89 8.00 -26.15
N ALA A 631 14.89 6.78 -26.69
CA ALA A 631 14.52 5.58 -25.96
C ALA A 631 15.61 5.10 -24.99
N LEU A 632 16.88 5.17 -25.40
CA LEU A 632 18.00 4.64 -24.63
C LEU A 632 18.09 5.19 -23.19
N PRO A 633 18.13 6.52 -22.94
CA PRO A 633 18.23 7.04 -21.58
C PRO A 633 17.03 6.70 -20.70
N LEU A 634 15.85 6.45 -21.30
CA LEU A 634 14.66 6.02 -20.57
C LEU A 634 14.77 4.55 -20.17
N TYR A 635 15.26 3.68 -21.05
CA TYR A 635 15.55 2.29 -20.68
C TYR A 635 16.61 2.20 -19.58
N GLU A 636 17.67 3.01 -19.64
CA GLU A 636 18.70 3.09 -18.59
C GLU A 636 18.10 3.52 -17.25
N THR A 637 17.22 4.54 -17.26
CA THR A 637 16.55 5.01 -16.04
C THR A 637 15.60 3.94 -15.47
N ALA A 638 14.83 3.28 -16.32
CA ALA A 638 13.99 2.16 -15.89
C ALA A 638 14.83 1.04 -15.26
N TRP A 639 16.00 0.71 -15.84
CA TRP A 639 16.89 -0.35 -15.34
C TRP A 639 17.46 0.02 -13.97
N ALA A 640 17.86 1.28 -13.79
CA ALA A 640 18.35 1.79 -12.51
C ALA A 640 17.29 1.68 -11.38
N ILE A 641 16.01 1.77 -11.71
CA ILE A 641 14.90 1.64 -10.74
C ILE A 641 14.49 0.16 -10.55
N ASN A 642 14.44 -0.63 -11.63
CA ASN A 642 13.98 -2.02 -11.59
C ASN A 642 14.88 -2.97 -12.40
N PRO A 643 15.99 -3.43 -11.81
CA PRO A 643 16.86 -4.42 -12.45
C PRO A 643 16.27 -5.84 -12.48
N LEU A 644 15.05 -6.04 -11.97
CA LEU A 644 14.38 -7.33 -11.89
C LEU A 644 13.31 -7.53 -12.96
N SER A 645 13.28 -6.68 -14.00
CA SER A 645 12.42 -6.87 -15.16
C SER A 645 13.19 -7.49 -16.34
N ALA A 646 12.83 -8.72 -16.70
CA ALA A 646 13.42 -9.41 -17.85
C ALA A 646 13.06 -8.73 -19.19
N ASP A 647 11.85 -8.17 -19.29
CA ASP A 647 11.38 -7.43 -20.46
C ASP A 647 12.15 -6.13 -20.64
N LEU A 648 12.44 -5.44 -19.54
CA LEU A 648 13.25 -4.24 -19.55
C LEU A 648 14.70 -4.53 -19.98
N LEU A 649 15.29 -5.60 -19.45
CA LEU A 649 16.62 -6.06 -19.86
C LEU A 649 16.66 -6.44 -21.35
N ASN A 650 15.60 -7.08 -21.86
CA ASN A 650 15.46 -7.35 -23.31
C ASN A 650 15.40 -6.05 -24.11
N GLY A 651 14.59 -5.08 -23.70
CA GLY A 651 14.45 -3.78 -24.36
C GLY A 651 15.75 -2.98 -24.36
N LEU A 652 16.41 -2.85 -23.21
CA LEU A 652 17.66 -2.11 -23.07
C LEU A 652 18.83 -2.78 -23.83
N SER A 653 18.96 -4.10 -23.73
CA SER A 653 20.00 -4.82 -24.50
C SER A 653 19.77 -4.71 -26.01
N ALA A 654 18.52 -4.78 -26.47
CA ALA A 654 18.19 -4.54 -27.87
C ALA A 654 18.50 -3.10 -28.31
N ALA A 655 18.27 -2.11 -27.45
CA ALA A 655 18.61 -0.72 -27.72
C ALA A 655 20.12 -0.52 -27.88
N TYR A 656 20.94 -1.07 -26.98
CA TYR A 656 22.40 -1.03 -27.12
C TYR A 656 22.88 -1.77 -28.37
N LEU A 657 22.29 -2.92 -28.68
CA LEU A 657 22.63 -3.72 -29.86
C LEU A 657 22.14 -3.10 -31.19
N GLY A 658 21.33 -2.04 -31.14
CA GLY A 658 20.96 -1.24 -32.31
C GLY A 658 22.11 -0.38 -32.84
N ASP A 659 23.05 0.02 -31.97
CA ASP A 659 24.30 0.69 -32.33
C ASP A 659 25.49 0.06 -31.56
N PRO A 660 25.91 -1.17 -31.95
CA PRO A 660 26.96 -1.87 -31.22
C PRO A 660 28.32 -1.16 -31.27
N GLY A 661 28.56 -0.34 -32.31
CA GLY A 661 29.82 0.40 -32.44
C GLY A 661 30.04 1.36 -31.28
N ARG A 662 28.95 1.91 -30.73
CA ARG A 662 28.98 2.80 -29.57
C ARG A 662 28.76 2.08 -28.24
N HIS A 663 27.93 1.03 -28.22
CA HIS A 663 27.37 0.47 -26.98
C HIS A 663 27.66 -1.01 -26.72
N ALA A 664 28.57 -1.66 -27.45
CA ALA A 664 28.88 -3.08 -27.23
C ALA A 664 29.38 -3.39 -25.80
N ALA A 665 30.15 -2.48 -25.19
CA ALA A 665 30.63 -2.65 -23.81
C ALA A 665 29.47 -2.57 -22.79
N ASP A 666 28.55 -1.62 -22.98
CA ASP A 666 27.36 -1.45 -22.14
C ASP A 666 26.44 -2.67 -22.25
N ALA A 667 26.20 -3.15 -23.48
CA ALA A 667 25.43 -4.38 -23.73
C ALA A 667 26.06 -5.59 -23.04
N LEU A 668 27.40 -5.73 -23.11
CA LEU A 668 28.11 -6.82 -22.46
C LEU A 668 27.94 -6.78 -20.95
N ALA A 669 28.17 -5.62 -20.32
CA ALA A 669 28.04 -5.45 -18.88
C ALA A 669 26.62 -5.79 -18.41
N LEU A 670 25.62 -5.19 -19.08
CA LEU A 670 24.20 -5.40 -18.80
C LEU A 670 23.80 -6.88 -18.92
N LEU A 671 24.21 -7.56 -20.00
CA LEU A 671 23.83 -8.96 -20.24
C LEU A 671 24.55 -9.92 -19.28
N LEU A 672 25.79 -9.63 -18.88
CA LEU A 672 26.51 -10.41 -17.86
C LEU A 672 25.82 -10.32 -16.48
N GLU A 673 25.28 -9.16 -16.13
CA GLU A 673 24.45 -9.01 -14.93
C GLU A 673 23.09 -9.69 -15.11
N GLY A 674 22.48 -9.50 -16.27
CA GLY A 674 21.21 -10.08 -16.65
C GLY A 674 21.16 -11.58 -16.51
N VAL A 675 22.17 -12.31 -17.00
CA VAL A 675 22.23 -13.78 -16.85
C VAL A 675 22.52 -14.25 -15.41
N LYS A 676 23.02 -13.37 -14.52
CA LYS A 676 23.11 -13.67 -13.08
C LYS A 676 21.76 -13.51 -12.38
N ILE A 677 20.93 -12.57 -12.84
CA ILE A 677 19.59 -12.30 -12.29
C ILE A 677 18.56 -13.29 -12.87
N PHE A 678 18.64 -13.56 -14.17
CA PHE A 678 17.75 -14.43 -14.93
C PHE A 678 18.52 -15.58 -15.61
N PRO A 679 19.08 -16.53 -14.84
CA PRO A 679 19.93 -17.60 -15.38
C PRO A 679 19.21 -18.52 -16.37
N ASP A 680 17.87 -18.57 -16.33
CA ASP A 680 17.03 -19.43 -17.17
C ASP A 680 16.33 -18.65 -18.30
N ASN A 681 16.71 -17.40 -18.58
CA ASN A 681 16.17 -16.66 -19.73
C ASN A 681 17.01 -16.90 -20.99
N PRO A 682 16.50 -17.62 -22.01
CA PRO A 682 17.30 -17.99 -23.18
C PRO A 682 17.61 -16.78 -24.08
N ASN A 683 16.78 -15.74 -24.08
CA ASN A 683 17.02 -14.53 -24.90
C ASN A 683 18.22 -13.74 -24.38
N HIS A 684 18.41 -13.66 -23.06
CA HIS A 684 19.59 -13.00 -22.47
C HIS A 684 20.88 -13.72 -22.83
N TRP A 685 20.89 -15.06 -22.76
CA TRP A 685 22.03 -15.87 -23.19
C TRP A 685 22.31 -15.75 -24.69
N ASN A 686 21.27 -15.72 -25.54
CA ASN A 686 21.43 -15.48 -26.97
C ASN A 686 22.04 -14.10 -27.24
N ASN A 687 21.52 -13.04 -26.62
CA ASN A 687 22.03 -11.69 -26.82
C ASN A 687 23.48 -11.56 -26.30
N LEU A 688 23.81 -12.25 -25.20
CA LEU A 688 25.18 -12.31 -24.68
C LEU A 688 26.13 -12.99 -25.68
N GLY A 689 25.69 -14.10 -26.29
CA GLY A 689 26.44 -14.76 -27.37
C GLY A 689 26.66 -13.85 -28.58
N TYR A 690 25.65 -13.06 -28.95
CA TYR A 690 25.75 -12.08 -30.02
C TYR A 690 26.78 -10.99 -29.72
N VAL A 691 26.76 -10.42 -28.51
CA VAL A 691 27.77 -9.44 -28.09
C VAL A 691 29.19 -10.04 -28.10
N PHE A 692 29.37 -11.28 -27.65
CA PHE A 692 30.67 -11.95 -27.74
C PHE A 692 31.11 -12.19 -29.18
N THR A 693 30.17 -12.50 -30.08
CA THR A 693 30.44 -12.65 -31.52
C THR A 693 30.96 -11.34 -32.11
N LEU A 694 30.33 -10.20 -31.78
CA LEU A 694 30.79 -8.87 -32.21
C LEU A 694 32.20 -8.54 -31.68
N GLY A 695 32.49 -8.95 -30.44
CA GLY A 695 33.81 -8.82 -29.81
C GLY A 695 34.84 -9.85 -30.25
N ARG A 696 34.52 -10.75 -31.19
CA ARG A 696 35.38 -11.87 -31.63
C ARG A 696 35.79 -12.84 -30.51
N ARG A 697 34.99 -12.91 -29.44
CA ARG A 697 35.15 -13.81 -28.29
C ARG A 697 34.42 -15.12 -28.55
N TRP A 698 34.98 -15.92 -29.45
CA TRP A 698 34.26 -17.04 -30.08
C TRP A 698 33.92 -18.18 -29.11
N ASP A 699 34.80 -18.47 -28.14
CA ASP A 699 34.56 -19.48 -27.09
C ASP A 699 33.33 -19.11 -26.26
N GLU A 700 33.30 -17.89 -25.77
CA GLU A 700 32.23 -17.39 -24.92
C GLU A 700 30.92 -17.23 -25.71
N ALA A 701 31.01 -16.83 -26.98
CA ALA A 701 29.85 -16.78 -27.88
C ALA A 701 29.21 -18.16 -28.04
N GLN A 702 30.01 -19.17 -28.37
CA GLN A 702 29.54 -20.54 -28.52
C GLN A 702 28.89 -21.03 -27.21
N ALA A 703 29.56 -20.87 -26.08
CA ALA A 703 29.04 -21.29 -24.78
C ALA A 703 27.71 -20.61 -24.42
N ALA A 704 27.57 -19.31 -24.72
CA ALA A 704 26.35 -18.56 -24.45
C ALA A 704 25.18 -19.01 -25.36
N TYR A 705 25.41 -19.22 -26.65
CA TYR A 705 24.37 -19.76 -27.54
C TYR A 705 23.99 -21.19 -27.18
N GLU A 706 24.96 -22.06 -26.86
CA GLU A 706 24.70 -23.42 -26.38
C GLU A 706 23.87 -23.41 -25.09
N LYS A 707 24.15 -22.47 -24.18
CA LYS A 707 23.35 -22.27 -22.96
C LYS A 707 21.92 -21.83 -23.29
N ALA A 708 21.74 -20.88 -24.21
CA ALA A 708 20.42 -20.44 -24.67
C ALA A 708 19.60 -21.60 -25.24
N LEU A 709 20.22 -22.44 -26.09
CA LEU A 709 19.58 -23.61 -26.72
C LEU A 709 19.38 -24.78 -25.76
N ALA A 710 20.21 -24.91 -24.73
CA ALA A 710 19.99 -25.88 -23.66
C ALA A 710 18.76 -25.52 -22.80
N ILE A 711 18.45 -24.22 -22.68
CA ILE A 711 17.26 -23.72 -21.99
C ILE A 711 16.03 -23.82 -22.91
N SER A 712 16.12 -23.30 -24.14
CA SER A 712 15.05 -23.31 -25.16
C SER A 712 15.59 -23.88 -26.48
N PRO A 713 15.45 -25.20 -26.69
CA PRO A 713 15.89 -25.89 -27.91
C PRO A 713 15.24 -25.39 -29.21
N ASP A 714 14.12 -24.69 -29.09
CA ASP A 714 13.32 -24.12 -30.17
C ASP A 714 13.62 -22.65 -30.46
N LEU A 715 14.59 -22.04 -29.76
CA LEU A 715 15.00 -20.66 -30.00
C LEU A 715 15.74 -20.51 -31.34
N ALA A 716 14.97 -20.35 -32.42
CA ALA A 716 15.47 -20.30 -33.79
C ALA A 716 16.56 -19.24 -34.03
N LEU A 717 16.50 -18.11 -33.31
CA LEU A 717 17.51 -17.05 -33.42
C LEU A 717 18.88 -17.52 -32.88
N ALA A 718 18.91 -18.16 -31.71
CA ALA A 718 20.15 -18.68 -31.12
C ALA A 718 20.77 -19.79 -31.95
N GLU A 719 19.95 -20.66 -32.54
CA GLU A 719 20.44 -21.71 -33.43
C GLU A 719 21.04 -21.14 -34.71
N ARG A 720 20.38 -20.17 -35.34
CA ARG A 720 20.91 -19.48 -36.53
C ARG A 720 22.25 -18.82 -36.21
N ASN A 721 22.34 -18.13 -35.08
CA ASN A 721 23.56 -17.47 -34.64
C ASN A 721 24.70 -18.46 -34.39
N LEU A 722 24.42 -19.58 -33.70
CA LEU A 722 25.39 -20.64 -33.45
C LEU A 722 25.82 -21.37 -34.74
N ALA A 723 24.89 -21.62 -35.65
CA ALA A 723 25.17 -22.27 -36.93
C ALA A 723 26.02 -21.39 -37.88
N ALA A 724 25.93 -20.06 -37.75
CA ALA A 724 26.73 -19.12 -38.50
C ALA A 724 28.17 -18.95 -37.93
N LEU A 725 28.37 -19.27 -36.65
CA LEU A 725 29.63 -19.04 -35.93
C LEU A 725 30.86 -19.73 -36.56
N PRO A 726 30.80 -20.99 -37.05
CA PRO A 726 31.90 -21.64 -37.78
C PRO A 726 32.43 -20.83 -38.95
N GLY A 727 31.54 -20.26 -39.77
CA GLY A 727 31.91 -19.45 -40.94
C GLY A 727 32.58 -18.13 -40.58
N GLN A 728 32.37 -17.64 -39.35
CA GLN A 728 32.95 -16.38 -38.85
C GLN A 728 34.26 -16.58 -38.08
N SER A 729 34.48 -17.77 -37.50
CA SER A 729 35.57 -18.04 -36.55
C SER A 729 36.54 -19.15 -36.99
N GLY A 730 36.19 -19.93 -38.03
CA GLY A 730 36.95 -21.13 -38.45
C GLY A 730 36.79 -22.33 -37.52
N ARG A 731 35.85 -22.27 -36.55
CA ARG A 731 35.62 -23.31 -35.55
C ARG A 731 34.73 -24.44 -36.05
N PRO A 732 34.82 -25.64 -35.44
CA PRO A 732 33.91 -26.74 -35.77
C PRO A 732 32.46 -26.39 -35.42
N ARG A 733 31.53 -27.00 -36.16
CA ARG A 733 30.08 -26.92 -35.87
C ARG A 733 29.82 -27.45 -34.45
N ALA A 734 29.05 -26.69 -33.67
CA ALA A 734 28.72 -27.06 -32.30
C ALA A 734 27.84 -28.35 -32.26
N PRO A 735 28.20 -29.37 -31.45
CA PRO A 735 27.47 -30.64 -31.40
C PRO A 735 25.99 -30.52 -31.03
N ILE A 736 25.61 -29.48 -30.30
CA ILE A 736 24.21 -29.24 -29.92
C ILE A 736 23.30 -29.06 -31.14
N LEU A 737 23.80 -28.53 -32.26
CA LEU A 737 23.01 -28.34 -33.47
C LEU A 737 22.54 -29.67 -34.08
N ASP A 738 23.34 -30.72 -33.95
CA ASP A 738 22.99 -32.06 -34.43
C ASP A 738 21.97 -32.71 -33.48
N VAL A 739 22.09 -32.46 -32.17
CA VAL A 739 21.08 -32.84 -31.17
C VAL A 739 19.72 -32.19 -31.49
N LEU A 740 19.70 -30.91 -31.85
CA LEU A 740 18.47 -30.20 -32.21
C LEU A 740 17.82 -30.75 -33.49
N SER A 741 18.64 -31.05 -34.51
CA SER A 741 18.18 -31.70 -35.75
C SER A 741 17.54 -33.06 -35.45
N ASP A 742 18.17 -33.86 -34.60
CA ASP A 742 17.64 -35.17 -34.21
C ASP A 742 16.37 -35.04 -33.37
N LEU A 743 16.27 -34.05 -32.48
CA LEU A 743 15.05 -33.75 -31.73
C LEU A 743 13.87 -33.41 -32.66
N ARG A 744 14.09 -32.61 -33.71
CA ARG A 744 13.05 -32.32 -34.71
C ARG A 744 12.65 -33.56 -35.50
N THR A 745 13.62 -34.41 -35.81
CA THR A 745 13.36 -35.70 -36.48
C THR A 745 12.50 -36.60 -35.60
N LEU A 746 12.79 -36.64 -34.29
CA LEU A 746 11.96 -37.33 -33.30
C LEU A 746 10.55 -36.74 -33.22
N ASP A 747 10.42 -35.41 -33.23
CA ASP A 747 9.10 -34.75 -33.24
C ASP A 747 8.28 -35.13 -34.46
N ALA A 748 8.89 -35.10 -35.64
CA ALA A 748 8.23 -35.51 -36.89
C ALA A 748 7.85 -37.00 -36.87
N ALA A 749 8.70 -37.86 -36.30
CA ALA A 749 8.40 -39.28 -36.14
C ALA A 749 7.22 -39.51 -35.19
N VAL A 750 7.22 -38.87 -34.02
CA VAL A 750 6.14 -38.96 -33.03
C VAL A 750 4.83 -38.40 -33.60
N ALA A 751 4.86 -37.28 -34.32
CA ALA A 751 3.68 -36.71 -34.99
C ALA A 751 3.07 -37.66 -36.03
N ARG A 752 3.91 -38.44 -36.72
CA ARG A 752 3.50 -39.52 -37.65
C ARG A 752 3.18 -40.85 -36.96
N ARG A 753 3.23 -40.90 -35.62
CA ARG A 753 3.08 -42.13 -34.81
C ARG A 753 4.07 -43.24 -35.19
N ASP A 754 5.27 -42.87 -35.63
CA ASP A 754 6.36 -43.81 -35.91
C ASP A 754 7.07 -44.19 -34.60
N PHE A 755 6.81 -45.42 -34.14
CA PHE A 755 7.39 -46.01 -32.93
C PHE A 755 8.35 -47.16 -33.28
N SER A 756 9.03 -47.08 -34.43
CA SER A 756 9.98 -48.09 -34.90
C SER A 756 11.22 -48.19 -34.01
N GLU A 757 11.93 -49.32 -34.09
CA GLU A 757 13.24 -49.50 -33.42
C GLU A 757 14.26 -48.44 -33.85
N ARG A 758 14.12 -47.93 -35.09
CA ARG A 758 14.93 -46.81 -35.58
C ARG A 758 14.67 -45.54 -34.76
N THR A 759 13.41 -45.21 -34.50
CA THR A 759 13.02 -44.04 -33.70
C THR A 759 13.41 -44.19 -32.23
N LEU A 760 13.27 -45.40 -31.66
CA LEU A 760 13.76 -45.70 -30.31
C LEU A 760 15.27 -45.58 -30.20
N SER A 761 16.03 -46.11 -31.16
CA SER A 761 17.49 -46.02 -31.19
C SER A 761 17.97 -44.56 -31.32
N LEU A 762 17.28 -43.76 -32.16
CA LEU A 762 17.54 -42.33 -32.26
C LEU A 762 17.22 -41.62 -30.93
N ALA A 763 16.07 -41.88 -30.31
CA ALA A 763 15.69 -41.28 -29.03
C ALA A 763 16.69 -41.62 -27.92
N ALA A 764 17.14 -42.86 -27.85
CA ALA A 764 18.16 -43.31 -26.90
C ALA A 764 19.53 -42.66 -27.19
N SER A 765 19.91 -42.50 -28.46
CA SER A 765 21.13 -41.79 -28.85
C SER A 765 21.11 -40.32 -28.44
N VAL A 766 20.01 -39.62 -28.70
CA VAL A 766 19.82 -38.21 -28.32
C VAL A 766 19.81 -38.07 -26.79
N ALA A 767 19.12 -38.95 -26.07
CA ALA A 767 19.09 -38.95 -24.61
C ALA A 767 20.47 -39.17 -23.96
N ARG A 768 21.36 -39.93 -24.61
CA ARG A 768 22.76 -40.12 -24.19
C ARG A 768 23.65 -38.93 -24.52
N ARG A 769 23.56 -38.39 -25.75
CA ARG A 769 24.38 -37.24 -26.19
C ARG A 769 23.97 -35.93 -25.55
N ALA A 770 22.70 -35.79 -25.17
CA ALA A 770 22.16 -34.65 -24.44
C ALA A 770 21.34 -35.12 -23.22
N PRO A 771 22.02 -35.51 -22.12
CA PRO A 771 21.37 -35.96 -20.89
C PRO A 771 20.36 -34.96 -20.31
N THR A 772 20.52 -33.67 -20.63
CA THR A 772 19.66 -32.58 -20.16
C THR A 772 18.41 -32.36 -21.03
N ALA A 773 18.32 -33.00 -22.21
CA ALA A 773 17.18 -32.89 -23.13
C ALA A 773 15.97 -33.70 -22.63
N ALA A 774 15.16 -33.09 -21.76
CA ALA A 774 13.99 -33.73 -21.15
C ALA A 774 13.02 -34.34 -22.18
N LYS A 775 12.89 -33.71 -23.36
CA LYS A 775 12.05 -34.19 -24.45
C LYS A 775 12.56 -35.50 -25.07
N ALA A 776 13.86 -35.62 -25.32
CA ALA A 776 14.45 -36.86 -25.84
C ALA A 776 14.29 -38.01 -24.85
N ARG A 777 14.51 -37.75 -23.55
CA ARG A 777 14.31 -38.73 -22.47
C ARG A 777 12.85 -39.12 -22.33
N PHE A 778 11.93 -38.16 -22.43
CA PHE A 778 10.50 -38.43 -22.42
C PHE A 778 10.11 -39.35 -23.60
N ILE A 779 10.56 -39.05 -24.81
CA ILE A 779 10.28 -39.86 -26.00
C ILE A 779 10.90 -41.25 -25.85
N ASN A 780 12.17 -41.34 -25.45
CA ASN A 780 12.88 -42.61 -25.21
C ASN A 780 12.14 -43.48 -24.18
N GLY A 781 11.87 -42.93 -23.00
CA GLY A 781 11.14 -43.62 -21.94
C GLY A 781 9.72 -44.03 -22.33
N SER A 782 9.02 -43.20 -23.09
CA SER A 782 7.67 -43.52 -23.59
C SER A 782 7.68 -44.64 -24.63
N LEU A 783 8.67 -44.66 -25.53
CA LEU A 783 8.87 -45.73 -26.51
C LEU A 783 9.27 -47.05 -25.84
N LEU A 784 10.18 -47.01 -24.87
CA LEU A 784 10.57 -48.17 -24.06
C LEU A 784 9.34 -48.77 -23.35
N LEU A 785 8.51 -47.92 -22.75
CA LEU A 785 7.27 -48.34 -22.09
C LEU A 785 6.29 -49.00 -23.06
N LEU A 786 6.05 -48.41 -24.24
CA LEU A 786 5.19 -48.99 -25.28
C LEU A 786 5.68 -50.36 -25.77
N ARG A 787 6.98 -50.63 -25.64
CA ARG A 787 7.61 -51.91 -26.00
C ARG A 787 7.70 -52.90 -24.83
N GLY A 788 7.05 -52.61 -23.70
CA GLY A 788 7.06 -53.48 -22.52
C GLY A 788 8.35 -53.41 -21.69
N ARG A 789 9.29 -52.53 -22.03
CA ARG A 789 10.59 -52.36 -21.34
C ARG A 789 10.46 -51.36 -20.18
N ALA A 790 9.52 -51.63 -19.28
CA ALA A 790 9.14 -50.70 -18.22
C ALA A 790 10.28 -50.37 -17.24
N ALA A 791 11.16 -51.35 -16.94
CA ALA A 791 12.31 -51.14 -16.07
C ALA A 791 13.32 -50.12 -16.64
N GLU A 792 13.54 -50.16 -17.96
CA GLU A 792 14.45 -49.24 -18.66
C GLU A 792 13.81 -47.87 -18.90
N ALA A 793 12.48 -47.80 -18.98
CA ALA A 793 11.73 -46.56 -19.14
C ALA A 793 11.77 -45.67 -17.88
N ILE A 794 11.82 -46.26 -16.69
CA ILE A 794 11.77 -45.53 -15.41
C ILE A 794 12.85 -44.43 -15.29
N PRO A 795 14.16 -44.70 -15.43
CA PRO A 795 15.18 -43.66 -15.25
C PRO A 795 15.05 -42.52 -16.27
N GLU A 796 14.63 -42.83 -17.50
CA GLU A 796 14.39 -41.85 -18.56
C GLU A 796 13.18 -40.96 -18.23
N LEU A 797 12.07 -41.55 -17.79
CA LEU A 797 10.84 -40.85 -17.42
C LEU A 797 10.97 -40.08 -16.11
N GLU A 798 11.74 -40.57 -15.13
CA GLU A 798 12.10 -39.85 -13.91
C GLU A 798 12.92 -38.60 -14.20
N ALA A 799 13.86 -38.69 -15.15
CA ALA A 799 14.63 -37.53 -15.58
C ALA A 799 13.77 -36.52 -16.34
N ALA A 800 12.86 -36.99 -17.19
CA ALA A 800 11.91 -36.13 -17.90
C ALA A 800 10.90 -35.45 -16.95
N ALA A 801 10.40 -36.15 -15.94
CA ALA A 801 9.41 -35.66 -14.97
C ALA A 801 9.94 -34.59 -14.01
N ARG A 802 11.27 -34.38 -13.96
CA ARG A 802 11.93 -33.37 -13.12
C ARG A 802 11.95 -31.96 -13.72
N LYS A 803 11.69 -31.77 -15.03
CA LYS A 803 11.76 -30.46 -15.72
C LYS A 803 10.44 -30.04 -16.40
N GLU A 804 10.27 -28.73 -16.63
CA GLU A 804 8.97 -28.06 -16.87
C GLU A 804 8.16 -28.54 -18.10
N GLY A 805 8.80 -28.92 -19.22
CA GLY A 805 8.08 -29.29 -20.45
C GLY A 805 7.41 -30.68 -20.49
N GLY A 806 7.53 -31.49 -19.43
CA GLY A 806 6.99 -32.86 -19.37
C GLY A 806 6.46 -33.25 -17.99
N ARG A 807 6.20 -32.28 -17.11
CA ARG A 807 5.98 -32.54 -15.68
C ARG A 807 4.71 -33.35 -15.40
N ALA A 808 3.63 -33.19 -16.18
CA ALA A 808 2.43 -34.02 -16.07
C ALA A 808 2.53 -35.30 -16.93
N ALA A 809 2.74 -35.18 -18.25
CA ALA A 809 2.81 -36.32 -19.16
C ALA A 809 3.93 -37.33 -18.81
N GLY A 810 5.12 -36.84 -18.43
CA GLY A 810 6.23 -37.66 -17.95
C GLY A 810 5.91 -38.41 -16.66
N ARG A 811 5.16 -37.79 -15.73
CA ARG A 811 4.69 -38.46 -14.51
C ARG A 811 3.60 -39.50 -14.78
N VAL A 812 2.70 -39.24 -15.73
CA VAL A 812 1.73 -40.24 -16.18
C VAL A 812 2.45 -41.46 -16.74
N ASN A 813 3.40 -41.27 -17.66
CA ASN A 813 4.14 -42.40 -18.24
C ASN A 813 5.03 -43.09 -17.20
N LEU A 814 5.62 -42.34 -16.26
CA LEU A 814 6.37 -42.93 -15.14
C LEU A 814 5.46 -43.78 -14.24
N GLY A 815 4.26 -43.31 -13.92
CA GLY A 815 3.26 -44.06 -13.17
C GLY A 815 2.85 -45.34 -13.90
N LYS A 816 2.64 -45.28 -15.22
CA LYS A 816 2.37 -46.45 -16.06
C LYS A 816 3.54 -47.44 -16.08
N ALA A 817 4.78 -46.95 -16.09
CA ALA A 817 5.97 -47.79 -16.02
C ALA A 817 6.08 -48.51 -14.66
N TYR A 818 5.79 -47.83 -13.54
CA TYR A 818 5.72 -48.49 -12.24
C TYR A 818 4.58 -49.51 -12.16
N ALA A 819 3.40 -49.19 -12.69
CA ALA A 819 2.26 -50.10 -12.72
C ALA A 819 2.58 -51.39 -13.52
N ALA A 820 3.25 -51.26 -14.66
CA ALA A 820 3.69 -52.39 -15.48
C ALA A 820 4.70 -53.33 -14.78
N LEU A 821 5.36 -52.86 -13.71
CA LEU A 821 6.27 -53.67 -12.87
C LEU A 821 5.61 -54.13 -11.56
N GLY A 822 4.29 -53.93 -11.38
CA GLY A 822 3.59 -54.26 -10.14
C GLY A 822 3.88 -53.32 -8.96
N ARG A 823 4.53 -52.18 -9.20
CA ARG A 823 4.86 -51.17 -8.18
C ARG A 823 3.71 -50.18 -7.99
N VAL A 824 2.62 -50.68 -7.42
CA VAL A 824 1.32 -49.99 -7.34
C VAL A 824 1.38 -48.68 -6.54
N ALA A 825 2.09 -48.66 -5.41
CA ALA A 825 2.18 -47.47 -4.55
C ALA A 825 2.94 -46.32 -5.24
N GLU A 826 4.03 -46.62 -5.93
CA GLU A 826 4.78 -45.62 -6.69
C GLU A 826 4.01 -45.15 -7.92
N ALA A 827 3.28 -46.04 -8.59
CA ALA A 827 2.40 -45.68 -9.70
C ALA A 827 1.33 -44.66 -9.26
N GLU A 828 0.62 -44.96 -8.17
CA GLU A 828 -0.42 -44.10 -7.60
C GLU A 828 0.14 -42.72 -7.22
N LYS A 829 1.30 -42.69 -6.56
CA LYS A 829 2.00 -41.45 -6.20
C LYS A 829 2.26 -40.57 -7.44
N GLN A 830 2.75 -41.15 -8.53
CA GLN A 830 3.05 -40.37 -9.74
C GLN A 830 1.79 -39.86 -10.43
N PHE A 831 0.70 -40.63 -10.47
CA PHE A 831 -0.56 -40.15 -11.04
C PHE A 831 -1.16 -39.00 -10.22
N ARG A 832 -1.11 -39.06 -8.88
CA ARG A 832 -1.53 -37.94 -8.03
C ARG A 832 -0.64 -36.71 -8.21
N LEU A 833 0.67 -36.90 -8.32
CA LEU A 833 1.61 -35.80 -8.63
C LEU A 833 1.41 -35.22 -10.04
N ALA A 834 0.90 -36.00 -11.00
CA ALA A 834 0.51 -35.49 -12.32
C ALA A 834 -0.75 -34.63 -12.21
N LEU A 835 -1.77 -35.06 -11.46
CA LEU A 835 -3.00 -34.28 -11.21
C LEU A 835 -2.75 -33.01 -10.40
N GLY A 836 -1.75 -32.99 -9.53
CA GLY A 836 -1.32 -31.76 -8.85
C GLY A 836 -0.70 -30.71 -9.78
N VAL A 837 -0.24 -31.12 -10.98
CA VAL A 837 0.29 -30.22 -12.01
C VAL A 837 -0.77 -29.90 -13.07
N GLU A 838 -1.54 -30.89 -13.47
CA GLU A 838 -2.61 -30.76 -14.46
C GLU A 838 -3.88 -31.45 -13.92
N PRO A 839 -4.73 -30.73 -13.16
CA PRO A 839 -5.91 -31.32 -12.52
C PRO A 839 -6.90 -31.99 -13.49
N GLY A 840 -6.93 -31.53 -14.75
CA GLY A 840 -7.78 -32.06 -15.82
C GLY A 840 -7.18 -33.24 -16.61
N ASN A 841 -6.03 -33.80 -16.22
CA ASN A 841 -5.38 -34.85 -17.00
C ASN A 841 -6.18 -36.17 -17.00
N ALA A 842 -6.93 -36.41 -18.08
CA ALA A 842 -7.80 -37.58 -18.22
C ALA A 842 -7.05 -38.93 -18.12
N SER A 843 -5.81 -39.00 -18.63
CA SER A 843 -5.02 -40.23 -18.58
C SER A 843 -4.57 -40.57 -17.16
N ALA A 844 -4.26 -39.58 -16.32
CA ALA A 844 -3.90 -39.79 -14.92
C ALA A 844 -5.12 -40.24 -14.09
N GLN A 845 -6.28 -39.61 -14.32
CA GLN A 845 -7.53 -39.99 -13.65
C GLN A 845 -7.98 -41.40 -14.03
N GLN A 846 -7.88 -41.76 -15.31
CA GLN A 846 -8.19 -43.10 -15.78
C GLN A 846 -7.26 -44.14 -15.17
N ALA A 847 -5.94 -43.90 -15.17
CA ALA A 847 -4.97 -44.83 -14.61
C ALA A 847 -5.16 -45.04 -13.09
N LEU A 848 -5.57 -44.00 -12.34
CA LEU A 848 -5.94 -44.15 -10.93
C LEU A 848 -7.20 -44.99 -10.72
N ARG A 849 -8.20 -44.87 -11.61
CA ARG A 849 -9.40 -45.72 -11.56
C ARG A 849 -9.07 -47.19 -11.85
N GLU A 850 -8.16 -47.44 -12.79
CA GLU A 850 -7.72 -48.78 -13.17
C GLU A 850 -6.86 -49.47 -12.10
N LEU A 851 -6.15 -48.72 -11.26
CA LEU A 851 -5.38 -49.26 -10.13
C LEU A 851 -6.27 -49.74 -8.95
N GLY A 852 -7.53 -49.29 -8.88
CA GLY A 852 -8.44 -49.57 -7.76
C GLY A 852 -8.06 -48.85 -6.45
N PRO A 853 -8.92 -48.88 -5.42
CA PRO A 853 -8.60 -48.30 -4.12
C PRO A 853 -7.49 -49.11 -3.44
N THR A 854 -6.37 -48.46 -3.10
CA THR A 854 -5.32 -49.04 -2.24
C THR A 854 -5.92 -49.45 -0.89
N ARG A 855 -5.70 -50.70 -0.48
CA ARG A 855 -6.00 -51.18 0.89
C ARG A 855 -5.07 -50.56 1.92
#